data_AF-A0A562QYZ2-F1
#
_entry.id   AF-A0A562QYZ2-F1
#
_cell.length_a   1.000
_cell.length_b   1.000
_cell.length_c   1.000
_cell.angle_alpha   90.00
_cell.angle_beta   90.00
_cell.angle_gamma   90.00
#
_symmetry.space_group_name_H-M   'P 1'
#
loop_
_entity.id
_entity.type
_entity.pdbx_description
1 polymer ?
#
loop_
_entity_poly.entity_id
_entity_poly.type
_entity_poly.pdbx_seq_one_letter_code
_entity_poly.pdbx_strand_id
1 'polypeptide(L)'
;MSGLSIRLTHKVMAIGLFGLVGLAAFGAIYEIGSLSQDASRAVASRARAIADLDKQLSIDMLEARRNEKNFQQLRTESYAKAHAELVGPINRDFDEVERLMAAAGMGALSEKMKQAQDGFKRYASDFAALVAAETRLGLNETLGLSGSLRGAVHDIEAKLKEIDDPRTTTWMLMMRRHEKDFMLRRDPKYIAEVKKAGVEFSKAIEVVAIPTVVMNDITAKLQKYQSEFAAWAETAQQSAALDAAMMKTFREIEPAMVEVRTAVDAMYKQADAAEAATREAVRLWMAVAFGITVVVLAVTGLLLGRSISKALGAMVGAMARLARGELSISVPGVGRRDEIGEMAGAVEVFRTTMAEAERLRVEQSEADARGREQRKADMRRLADTFEGAVGEIIETVSSAATELEASSDTLTQAAERGNGLATAVAAASEEASANVQSVSSASEEMTSSISEISRQVQESARVADVAVGQAERTNARVAELTKAASRIGDVVELINTIAAQTNLLALNATIEAARAGEAGKGFAVVATEVKALAEQTAKATGEISQHIGAIQTATEDSVGAIKEIGDTIARMSEISSTIAAAVEEQGAATQEISRNIQHAAHGTSEVSANIGDVQRGAGETGAASAQVHSAAQSLSRESNRLKGEVARFLESVRAA
;
A
#
# COMPACT_ATOMS: atom_id res chain seq x y z
N MET A 1 78.21 16.69 4.49
CA MET A 1 77.08 17.62 4.30
C MET A 1 76.74 18.22 5.65
N SER A 2 77.12 19.48 5.86
CA SER A 2 76.76 20.28 7.04
C SER A 2 75.26 20.51 7.05
N GLY A 3 74.51 19.64 7.74
CA GLY A 3 73.07 19.78 7.88
C GLY A 3 72.73 21.08 8.57
N LEU A 4 71.76 21.83 8.04
CA LEU A 4 71.21 23.02 8.69
C LEU A 4 70.80 22.69 10.13
N SER A 5 71.47 23.31 11.12
CA SER A 5 71.10 23.17 12.53
C SER A 5 69.95 24.13 12.85
N ILE A 6 68.72 23.64 12.71
CA ILE A 6 67.50 24.36 13.09
C ILE A 6 67.27 24.21 14.61
N ARG A 7 66.89 25.31 15.27
CA ARG A 7 66.53 25.39 16.69
C ARG A 7 65.44 24.38 17.08
N LEU A 8 65.51 23.85 18.29
CA LEU A 8 64.60 22.84 18.83
C LEU A 8 63.14 23.31 18.81
N THR A 9 62.91 24.58 19.12
CA THR A 9 61.59 25.24 19.10
C THR A 9 60.92 25.20 17.72
N HIS A 10 61.68 25.45 16.66
CA HIS A 10 61.15 25.47 15.29
C HIS A 10 60.84 24.05 14.78
N LYS A 11 61.58 23.05 15.26
CA LYS A 11 61.32 21.63 14.97
C LYS A 11 60.02 21.15 15.64
N VAL A 12 59.75 21.57 16.87
CA VAL A 12 58.49 21.25 17.56
C VAL A 12 57.29 21.96 16.90
N MET A 13 57.45 23.23 16.54
CA MET A 13 56.43 23.99 15.79
C MET A 13 56.09 23.35 14.43
N ALA A 14 57.08 22.78 13.74
CA ALA A 14 56.85 22.11 12.47
C ALA A 14 55.95 20.87 12.60
N ILE A 15 56.04 20.11 13.69
CA ILE A 15 55.14 18.96 13.96
C ILE A 15 53.70 19.45 14.14
N GLY A 16 53.50 20.53 14.91
CA GLY A 16 52.18 21.14 15.08
C GLY A 16 51.59 21.64 13.77
N LEU A 17 52.41 22.21 12.88
CA LEU A 17 52.00 22.66 11.56
C LEU A 17 51.54 21.48 10.67
N PHE A 18 52.25 20.35 10.67
CA PHE A 18 51.83 19.16 9.92
C PHE A 18 50.51 18.57 10.45
N GLY A 19 50.29 18.59 11.77
CA GLY A 19 49.02 18.19 12.37
C GLY A 19 47.85 19.08 11.91
N LEU A 20 48.06 20.40 11.87
CA LEU A 20 47.06 21.36 11.38
C LEU A 20 46.75 21.20 9.89
N VAL A 21 47.76 20.93 9.06
CA VAL A 21 47.57 20.65 7.63
C VAL A 21 46.77 19.35 7.44
N GLY A 22 47.04 18.31 8.23
CA GLY A 22 46.26 17.07 8.23
C GLY A 22 44.79 17.31 8.61
N LEU A 23 44.54 18.11 9.65
CA LEU A 23 43.19 18.48 10.07
C LEU A 23 42.44 19.27 8.98
N ALA A 24 43.10 20.23 8.33
CA ALA A 24 42.52 21.02 7.25
C ALA A 24 42.18 20.15 6.02
N ALA A 25 43.04 19.20 5.67
CA ALA A 25 42.77 18.23 4.60
C ALA A 25 41.56 17.34 4.94
N PHE A 26 41.44 16.89 6.19
CA PHE A 26 40.27 16.15 6.68
C PHE A 26 38.97 16.95 6.54
N GLY A 27 38.99 18.21 6.99
CA GLY A 27 37.85 19.12 6.87
C GLY A 27 37.44 19.33 5.41
N ALA A 28 38.39 19.54 4.50
CA ALA A 28 38.11 19.72 3.08
C ALA A 28 37.51 18.46 2.42
N ILE A 29 38.03 17.27 2.73
CA ILE A 29 37.49 15.99 2.23
C ILE A 29 36.08 15.76 2.75
N TYR A 30 35.85 16.02 4.04
CA TYR A 30 34.52 15.92 4.64
C TYR A 30 33.53 16.86 3.95
N GLU A 31 33.92 18.12 3.73
CA GLU A 31 33.01 19.14 3.20
C GLU A 31 32.69 18.95 1.71
N ILE A 32 33.66 18.54 0.89
CA ILE A 32 33.38 18.15 -0.49
C ILE A 32 32.48 16.91 -0.53
N GLY A 33 32.72 15.97 0.39
CA GLY A 33 31.92 14.77 0.55
C GLY A 33 30.47 15.04 0.95
N SER A 34 30.26 15.92 1.93
CA SER A 34 28.93 16.30 2.43
C SER A 34 28.12 17.02 1.35
N LEU A 35 28.72 17.99 0.64
CA LEU A 35 28.08 18.69 -0.47
C LEU A 35 27.63 17.73 -1.59
N SER A 36 28.47 16.75 -1.94
CA SER A 36 28.13 15.76 -2.95
C SER A 36 27.05 14.78 -2.49
N GLN A 37 27.07 14.37 -1.21
CA GLN A 37 26.02 13.53 -0.62
C GLN A 37 24.67 14.26 -0.56
N ASP A 38 24.66 15.54 -0.17
CA ASP A 38 23.46 16.36 -0.10
C ASP A 38 22.83 16.55 -1.48
N ALA A 39 23.65 16.73 -2.53
CA ALA A 39 23.18 16.78 -3.90
C ALA A 39 22.50 15.46 -4.34
N SER A 40 23.12 14.30 -4.06
CA SER A 40 22.52 12.99 -4.36
C SER A 40 21.24 12.75 -3.58
N ARG A 41 21.19 13.11 -2.29
CA ARG A 41 19.98 13.02 -1.46
C ARG A 41 18.85 13.90 -1.97
N ALA A 42 19.15 15.10 -2.46
CA ALA A 42 18.16 15.99 -3.05
C ALA A 42 17.55 15.42 -4.34
N VAL A 43 18.34 14.70 -5.15
CA VAL A 43 17.81 13.99 -6.33
C VAL A 43 16.95 12.79 -5.90
N ALA A 44 17.42 11.99 -4.93
CA ALA A 44 16.69 10.84 -4.43
C ALA A 44 15.35 11.24 -3.77
N SER A 45 15.31 12.34 -3.01
CA SER A 45 14.08 12.83 -2.38
C SER A 45 13.05 13.31 -3.40
N ARG A 46 13.48 14.02 -4.46
CA ARG A 46 12.61 14.41 -5.58
C ARG A 46 12.07 13.20 -6.33
N ALA A 47 12.93 12.21 -6.61
CA ALA A 47 12.50 10.98 -7.27
C ALA A 47 11.47 10.22 -6.43
N ARG A 48 11.65 10.12 -5.10
CA ARG A 48 10.64 9.53 -4.20
C ARG A 48 9.32 10.30 -4.22
N ALA A 49 9.37 11.63 -4.12
CA ALA A 49 8.15 12.44 -4.14
C ALA A 49 7.35 12.25 -5.44
N ILE A 50 8.03 12.18 -6.59
CA ILE A 50 7.41 11.87 -7.88
C ILE A 50 6.84 10.45 -7.88
N ALA A 51 7.59 9.45 -7.38
CA ALA A 51 7.14 8.06 -7.34
C ALA A 51 5.91 7.85 -6.45
N ASP A 52 5.86 8.51 -5.29
CA ASP A 52 4.73 8.42 -4.36
C ASP A 52 3.46 9.03 -4.96
N LEU A 53 3.59 10.19 -5.62
CA LEU A 53 2.47 10.83 -6.32
C LEU A 53 2.03 10.02 -7.55
N ASP A 54 2.97 9.50 -8.36
CA ASP A 54 2.66 8.64 -9.51
C ASP A 54 1.91 7.36 -9.08
N LYS A 55 2.31 6.78 -7.94
CA LYS A 55 1.61 5.63 -7.34
C LYS A 55 0.20 6.01 -6.89
N GLN A 56 0.04 7.13 -6.18
CA GLN A 56 -1.27 7.60 -5.72
C GLN A 56 -2.19 7.87 -6.92
N LEU A 57 -1.65 8.55 -7.93
CA LEU A 57 -2.34 8.85 -9.19
C LEU A 57 -2.82 7.57 -9.89
N SER A 58 -1.97 6.55 -9.97
CA SER A 58 -2.35 5.24 -10.53
C SER A 58 -3.46 4.55 -9.73
N ILE A 59 -3.47 4.69 -8.40
CA ILE A 59 -4.52 4.12 -7.53
C ILE A 59 -5.85 4.83 -7.79
N ASP A 60 -5.86 6.15 -7.75
CA ASP A 60 -7.09 6.94 -7.89
C ASP A 60 -7.68 6.81 -9.29
N MET A 61 -6.85 6.71 -10.33
CA MET A 61 -7.29 6.39 -11.69
C MET A 61 -7.95 5.01 -11.79
N LEU A 62 -7.41 4.00 -11.11
CA LEU A 62 -8.01 2.67 -11.05
C LEU A 62 -9.32 2.69 -10.26
N GLU A 63 -9.43 3.50 -9.21
CA GLU A 63 -10.66 3.68 -8.47
C GLU A 63 -11.75 4.38 -9.31
N ALA A 64 -11.38 5.43 -10.07
CA ALA A 64 -12.27 6.04 -11.04
C ALA A 64 -12.75 5.01 -12.07
N ARG A 65 -11.85 4.16 -12.58
CA ARG A 65 -12.20 3.08 -13.51
C ARG A 65 -13.13 2.03 -12.88
N ARG A 66 -12.95 1.71 -11.60
CA ARG A 66 -13.85 0.83 -10.85
C ARG A 66 -15.24 1.43 -10.72
N ASN A 67 -15.34 2.71 -10.38
CA ASN A 67 -16.62 3.43 -10.28
C ASN A 67 -17.33 3.51 -11.63
N GLU A 68 -16.61 3.70 -12.74
CA GLU A 68 -17.19 3.57 -14.08
C GLU A 68 -17.83 2.19 -14.29
N LYS A 69 -17.10 1.11 -14.03
CA LYS A 69 -17.61 -0.25 -14.27
C LYS A 69 -18.78 -0.60 -13.36
N ASN A 70 -18.74 -0.17 -12.10
CA ASN A 70 -19.87 -0.31 -11.19
C ASN A 70 -21.10 0.46 -11.68
N PHE A 71 -20.93 1.69 -12.20
CA PHE A 71 -22.03 2.45 -12.79
C PHE A 71 -22.63 1.73 -14.01
N GLN A 72 -21.80 1.22 -14.92
CA GLN A 72 -22.28 0.52 -16.11
C GLN A 72 -23.06 -0.77 -15.79
N GLN A 73 -22.63 -1.50 -14.75
CA GLN A 73 -23.27 -2.75 -14.33
C GLN A 73 -24.54 -2.50 -13.52
N LEU A 74 -24.48 -1.59 -12.53
CA LEU A 74 -25.53 -1.40 -11.53
C LEU A 74 -26.48 -0.24 -11.85
N ARG A 75 -26.05 0.68 -12.73
CA ARG A 75 -26.81 1.88 -13.15
C ARG A 75 -27.22 2.79 -11.99
N THR A 76 -26.42 2.82 -10.93
CA THR A 76 -26.68 3.62 -9.74
C THR A 76 -25.91 4.94 -9.78
N GLU A 77 -26.60 6.07 -9.63
CA GLU A 77 -26.00 7.42 -9.67
C GLU A 77 -24.89 7.64 -8.64
N SER A 78 -24.87 6.91 -7.53
CA SER A 78 -23.81 7.04 -6.51
C SER A 78 -22.43 6.77 -7.08
N TYR A 79 -22.28 5.80 -7.98
CA TYR A 79 -20.99 5.51 -8.62
C TYR A 79 -20.58 6.59 -9.62
N ALA A 80 -21.53 7.22 -10.30
CA ALA A 80 -21.25 8.37 -11.16
C ALA A 80 -20.75 9.58 -10.34
N LYS A 81 -21.33 9.80 -9.16
CA LYS A 81 -20.88 10.85 -8.21
C LYS A 81 -19.49 10.54 -7.66
N ALA A 82 -19.26 9.32 -7.19
CA ALA A 82 -17.96 8.89 -6.67
C ALA A 82 -16.85 9.00 -7.71
N HIS A 83 -17.13 8.66 -8.98
CA HIS A 83 -16.19 8.91 -10.08
C HIS A 83 -15.89 10.41 -10.24
N ALA A 84 -16.92 11.25 -10.31
CA ALA A 84 -16.76 12.69 -10.51
C ALA A 84 -15.95 13.38 -9.38
N GLU A 85 -16.08 12.90 -8.14
CA GLU A 85 -15.33 13.37 -6.97
C GLU A 85 -13.82 13.08 -7.08
N LEU A 86 -13.43 12.00 -7.77
CA LEU A 86 -12.02 11.62 -7.99
C LEU A 86 -11.35 12.44 -9.11
N VAL A 87 -12.11 12.96 -10.07
CA VAL A 87 -11.56 13.66 -11.24
C VAL A 87 -10.73 14.89 -10.85
N GLY A 88 -11.19 15.67 -9.85
CA GLY A 88 -10.49 16.85 -9.36
C GLY A 88 -9.12 16.54 -8.73
N PRO A 89 -9.06 15.68 -7.69
CA PRO A 89 -7.81 15.17 -7.12
C PRO A 89 -6.83 14.62 -8.16
N ILE A 90 -7.26 13.71 -9.04
CA ILE A 90 -6.41 13.10 -10.06
C ILE A 90 -5.75 14.15 -10.96
N ASN A 91 -6.51 15.15 -11.41
CA ASN A 91 -5.95 16.21 -12.25
C ASN A 91 -4.92 17.07 -11.51
N ARG A 92 -5.12 17.34 -10.20
CA ARG A 92 -4.14 18.07 -9.38
C ARG A 92 -2.86 17.27 -9.18
N ASP A 93 -2.97 15.96 -9.00
CA ASP A 93 -1.81 15.09 -8.84
C ASP A 93 -1.00 14.99 -10.14
N PHE A 94 -1.68 14.93 -11.30
CA PHE A 94 -1.01 15.09 -12.60
C PHE A 94 -0.24 16.42 -12.70
N ASP A 95 -0.87 17.55 -12.35
CA ASP A 95 -0.23 18.87 -12.39
C ASP A 95 1.01 18.93 -11.47
N GLU A 96 0.91 18.34 -10.28
CA GLU A 96 2.01 18.32 -9.30
C GLU A 96 3.16 17.41 -9.77
N VAL A 97 2.85 16.25 -10.33
CA VAL A 97 3.89 15.37 -10.91
C VAL A 97 4.58 16.05 -12.09
N GLU A 98 3.84 16.72 -12.98
CA GLU A 98 4.41 17.49 -14.09
C GLU A 98 5.36 18.57 -13.57
N ARG A 99 4.94 19.33 -12.54
CA ARG A 99 5.75 20.37 -11.90
C ARG A 99 7.04 19.82 -11.30
N LEU A 100 6.96 18.71 -10.57
CA LEU A 100 8.11 18.07 -9.94
C LEU A 100 9.07 17.49 -10.98
N MET A 101 8.56 16.88 -12.05
CA MET A 101 9.37 16.38 -13.16
C MET A 101 10.10 17.50 -13.90
N ALA A 102 9.42 18.61 -14.17
CA ALA A 102 10.05 19.79 -14.78
C ALA A 102 11.18 20.33 -13.88
N ALA A 103 10.95 20.44 -12.57
CA ALA A 103 11.96 20.86 -11.59
C ALA A 103 13.11 19.84 -11.44
N ALA A 104 12.89 18.57 -11.78
CA ALA A 104 13.90 17.52 -11.81
C ALA A 104 14.64 17.42 -13.16
N GLY A 105 14.34 18.30 -14.12
CA GLY A 105 14.95 18.28 -15.46
C GLY A 105 14.43 17.17 -16.39
N MET A 106 13.30 16.54 -16.05
CA MET A 106 12.70 15.43 -16.79
C MET A 106 11.70 15.91 -17.86
N GLY A 107 12.10 16.85 -18.72
CA GLY A 107 11.17 17.52 -19.65
C GLY A 107 10.40 16.56 -20.59
N ALA A 108 11.04 15.50 -21.09
CA ALA A 108 10.38 14.52 -21.95
C ALA A 108 9.30 13.68 -21.21
N LEU A 109 9.54 13.35 -19.94
CA LEU A 109 8.58 12.62 -19.10
C LEU A 109 7.45 13.53 -18.65
N SER A 110 7.76 14.79 -18.35
CA SER A 110 6.76 15.83 -18.06
C SER A 110 5.76 16.00 -19.21
N GLU A 111 6.21 16.04 -20.46
CA GLU A 111 5.32 16.08 -21.64
C GLU A 111 4.48 14.80 -21.80
N LYS A 112 5.05 13.62 -21.52
CA LYS A 112 4.28 12.36 -21.50
C LYS A 112 3.22 12.37 -20.40
N MET A 113 3.55 12.89 -19.22
CA MET A 113 2.61 13.00 -18.10
C MET A 113 1.46 13.94 -18.42
N LYS A 114 1.74 15.04 -19.14
CA LYS A 114 0.72 15.94 -19.66
C LYS A 114 -0.19 15.27 -20.69
N GLN A 115 0.37 14.48 -21.62
CA GLN A 115 -0.43 13.70 -22.57
C GLN A 115 -1.33 12.69 -21.86
N ALA A 116 -0.83 12.04 -20.80
CA ALA A 116 -1.60 11.14 -19.95
C ALA A 116 -2.74 11.90 -19.23
N GLN A 117 -2.47 13.09 -18.70
CA GLN A 117 -3.48 13.96 -18.08
C GLN A 117 -4.57 14.36 -19.09
N ASP A 118 -4.19 14.78 -20.31
CA ASP A 118 -5.15 15.11 -21.37
C ASP A 118 -5.99 13.88 -21.76
N GLY A 119 -5.37 12.71 -21.79
CA GLY A 119 -6.07 11.43 -21.92
C GLY A 119 -7.10 11.23 -20.81
N PHE A 120 -6.69 11.41 -19.55
CA PHE A 120 -7.57 11.25 -18.40
C PHE A 120 -8.74 12.26 -18.41
N LYS A 121 -8.50 13.51 -18.81
CA LYS A 121 -9.54 14.52 -18.97
C LYS A 121 -10.56 14.13 -20.03
N ARG A 122 -10.11 13.61 -21.17
CA ARG A 122 -11.01 13.05 -22.21
C ARG A 122 -11.81 11.87 -21.68
N TYR A 123 -11.14 10.93 -21.00
CA TYR A 123 -11.78 9.79 -20.34
C TYR A 123 -12.89 10.23 -19.36
N ALA A 124 -12.60 11.21 -18.49
CA ALA A 124 -13.58 11.71 -17.53
C ALA A 124 -14.77 12.40 -18.21
N SER A 125 -14.51 13.14 -19.29
CA SER A 125 -15.56 13.76 -20.12
C SER A 125 -16.43 12.71 -20.82
N ASP A 126 -15.82 11.66 -21.39
CA ASP A 126 -16.54 10.56 -22.04
C ASP A 126 -17.39 9.79 -21.04
N PHE A 127 -16.90 9.61 -19.81
CA PHE A 127 -17.69 8.99 -18.75
C PHE A 127 -18.90 9.84 -18.36
N ALA A 128 -18.73 11.16 -18.21
CA ALA A 128 -19.86 12.05 -17.94
C ALA A 128 -20.90 12.01 -19.06
N ALA A 129 -20.46 11.94 -20.32
CA ALA A 129 -21.35 11.75 -21.47
C ALA A 129 -22.05 10.37 -21.44
N LEU A 130 -21.37 9.31 -21.00
CA LEU A 130 -21.95 7.98 -20.87
C LEU A 130 -23.01 7.95 -19.77
N VAL A 131 -22.74 8.59 -18.62
CA VAL A 131 -23.73 8.74 -17.55
C VAL A 131 -24.99 9.45 -18.08
N ALA A 132 -24.83 10.53 -18.85
CA ALA A 132 -25.95 11.22 -19.47
C ALA A 132 -26.72 10.32 -20.47
N ALA A 133 -26.02 9.51 -21.27
CA ALA A 133 -26.62 8.58 -22.21
C ALA A 133 -27.40 7.46 -21.50
N GLU A 134 -26.84 6.86 -20.44
CA GLU A 134 -27.51 5.82 -19.64
C GLU A 134 -28.71 6.37 -18.87
N THR A 135 -28.62 7.58 -18.31
CA THR A 135 -29.76 8.26 -17.70
C THR A 135 -30.87 8.52 -18.71
N ARG A 136 -30.53 8.92 -19.94
CA ARG A 136 -31.50 9.09 -21.05
C ARG A 136 -32.12 7.76 -21.48
N LEU A 137 -31.34 6.68 -21.55
CA LEU A 137 -31.86 5.33 -21.79
C LEU A 137 -32.83 4.89 -20.69
N GLY A 138 -32.60 5.33 -19.46
CA GLY A 138 -33.35 4.95 -18.27
C GLY A 138 -32.54 4.00 -17.41
N LEU A 139 -32.27 4.41 -16.18
CA LEU A 139 -31.54 3.61 -15.19
C LEU A 139 -32.31 2.35 -14.76
N ASN A 140 -33.61 2.29 -15.04
CA ASN A 140 -34.47 1.12 -14.86
C ASN A 140 -35.50 1.02 -16.00
N GLU A 141 -36.33 -0.02 -15.97
CA GLU A 141 -37.31 -0.33 -17.02
C GLU A 141 -38.50 0.65 -17.12
N THR A 142 -38.67 1.58 -16.17
CA THR A 142 -39.79 2.53 -16.15
C THR A 142 -39.37 3.97 -16.42
N LEU A 143 -38.08 4.27 -16.37
CA LEU A 143 -37.53 5.61 -16.60
C LEU A 143 -37.00 5.79 -18.03
N GLY A 144 -36.84 7.05 -18.43
CA GLY A 144 -36.19 7.43 -19.69
C GLY A 144 -36.85 6.84 -20.94
N LEU A 145 -36.01 6.57 -21.95
CA LEU A 145 -36.43 5.95 -23.21
C LEU A 145 -36.92 4.50 -23.00
N SER A 146 -36.41 3.78 -22.00
CA SER A 146 -36.86 2.40 -21.69
C SER A 146 -38.32 2.39 -21.24
N GLY A 147 -38.70 3.30 -20.35
CA GLY A 147 -40.09 3.47 -19.93
C GLY A 147 -41.01 3.93 -21.07
N SER A 148 -40.54 4.89 -21.87
CA SER A 148 -41.29 5.42 -23.02
C SER A 148 -41.55 4.35 -24.10
N LEU A 149 -40.51 3.56 -24.43
CA LEU A 149 -40.61 2.42 -25.34
C LEU A 149 -41.55 1.35 -24.80
N ARG A 150 -41.45 0.99 -23.50
CA ARG A 150 -42.35 0.04 -22.85
C ARG A 150 -43.81 0.51 -22.93
N GLY A 151 -44.06 1.80 -22.69
CA GLY A 151 -45.38 2.40 -22.83
C GLY A 151 -45.92 2.31 -24.25
N ALA A 152 -45.11 2.65 -25.26
CA ALA A 152 -45.49 2.56 -26.67
C ALA A 152 -45.82 1.11 -27.09
N VAL A 153 -45.12 0.12 -26.54
CA VAL A 153 -45.39 -1.31 -26.75
C VAL A 153 -46.72 -1.71 -26.13
N HIS A 154 -46.97 -1.36 -24.87
CA HIS A 154 -48.24 -1.68 -24.23
C HIS A 154 -49.43 -1.00 -24.92
N ASP A 155 -49.25 0.25 -25.39
CA ASP A 155 -50.28 1.00 -26.12
C ASP A 155 -50.71 0.27 -27.40
N ILE A 156 -49.77 -0.27 -28.18
CA ILE A 156 -50.07 -1.00 -29.41
C ILE A 156 -50.60 -2.41 -29.12
N GLU A 157 -50.04 -3.13 -28.15
CA GLU A 157 -50.49 -4.46 -27.75
C GLU A 157 -51.93 -4.45 -27.22
N ALA A 158 -52.30 -3.44 -26.42
CA ALA A 158 -53.67 -3.25 -25.95
C ALA A 158 -54.64 -3.06 -27.12
N LYS A 159 -54.24 -2.29 -28.14
CA LYS A 159 -55.09 -2.05 -29.31
C LYS A 159 -55.20 -3.28 -30.22
N LEU A 160 -54.13 -4.05 -30.36
CA LEU A 160 -54.15 -5.30 -31.10
C LEU A 160 -55.06 -6.36 -30.47
N LYS A 161 -55.15 -6.37 -29.13
CA LYS A 161 -56.07 -7.25 -28.39
C LYS A 161 -57.55 -6.95 -28.68
N GLU A 162 -57.90 -5.71 -29.02
CA GLU A 162 -59.27 -5.36 -29.42
C GLU A 162 -59.64 -5.90 -30.82
N ILE A 163 -58.65 -6.12 -31.69
CA ILE A 163 -58.86 -6.62 -33.05
C ILE A 163 -58.85 -8.14 -33.11
N ASP A 164 -58.04 -8.77 -32.27
CA ASP A 164 -57.89 -10.22 -32.16
C ASP A 164 -57.53 -10.91 -33.49
N ASP A 165 -56.64 -10.29 -34.28
CA ASP A 165 -56.08 -10.88 -35.51
C ASP A 165 -54.71 -11.53 -35.25
N PRO A 166 -54.54 -12.84 -35.54
CA PRO A 166 -53.27 -13.54 -35.30
C PRO A 166 -52.08 -13.01 -36.12
N ARG A 167 -52.31 -12.44 -37.31
CA ARG A 167 -51.24 -11.99 -38.21
C ARG A 167 -50.57 -10.72 -37.68
N THR A 168 -51.38 -9.77 -37.21
CA THR A 168 -50.87 -8.52 -36.62
C THR A 168 -50.13 -8.81 -35.31
N THR A 169 -50.66 -9.72 -34.48
CA THR A 169 -50.00 -10.19 -33.26
C THR A 169 -48.65 -10.85 -33.56
N THR A 170 -48.57 -11.69 -34.59
CA THR A 170 -47.33 -12.36 -35.01
C THR A 170 -46.25 -11.36 -35.41
N TRP A 171 -46.60 -10.36 -36.22
CA TRP A 171 -45.65 -9.33 -36.63
C TRP A 171 -45.22 -8.41 -35.48
N MET A 172 -46.12 -8.13 -34.53
CA MET A 172 -45.76 -7.44 -33.29
C MET A 172 -44.72 -8.24 -32.51
N LEU A 173 -44.94 -9.54 -32.31
CA LEU A 173 -43.98 -10.41 -31.63
C LEU A 173 -42.62 -10.50 -32.35
N MET A 174 -42.61 -10.48 -33.69
CA MET A 174 -41.37 -10.40 -34.48
C MET A 174 -40.61 -9.08 -34.25
N MET A 175 -41.30 -7.95 -34.24
CA MET A 175 -40.68 -6.67 -33.87
C MET A 175 -40.11 -6.71 -32.45
N ARG A 176 -40.89 -7.21 -31.47
CA ARG A 176 -40.45 -7.36 -30.08
C ARG A 176 -39.23 -8.26 -29.96
N ARG A 177 -39.17 -9.35 -30.71
CA ARG A 177 -38.00 -10.23 -30.75
C ARG A 177 -36.76 -9.49 -31.23
N HIS A 178 -36.84 -8.80 -32.37
CA HIS A 178 -35.70 -8.05 -32.91
C HIS A 178 -35.29 -6.89 -32.01
N GLU A 179 -36.25 -6.20 -31.39
CA GLU A 179 -35.96 -5.21 -30.35
C GLU A 179 -35.16 -5.84 -29.21
N LYS A 180 -35.62 -6.94 -28.62
CA LYS A 180 -34.92 -7.60 -27.52
C LYS A 180 -33.55 -8.14 -27.93
N ASP A 181 -33.43 -8.67 -29.15
CA ASP A 181 -32.14 -9.07 -29.71
C ASP A 181 -31.18 -7.86 -29.83
N PHE A 182 -31.67 -6.70 -30.26
CA PHE A 182 -30.87 -5.47 -30.26
C PHE A 182 -30.48 -5.04 -28.85
N MET A 183 -31.43 -5.04 -27.89
CA MET A 183 -31.16 -4.65 -26.50
C MET A 183 -30.08 -5.53 -25.87
N LEU A 184 -30.08 -6.83 -26.18
CA LEU A 184 -29.12 -7.80 -25.65
C LEU A 184 -27.75 -7.73 -26.35
N ARG A 185 -27.74 -7.61 -27.68
CA ARG A 185 -26.52 -7.80 -28.50
C ARG A 185 -25.89 -6.51 -29.00
N ARG A 186 -26.63 -5.39 -28.97
CA ARG A 186 -26.24 -4.08 -29.52
C ARG A 186 -25.86 -4.08 -31.01
N ASP A 187 -26.21 -5.12 -31.75
CA ASP A 187 -25.87 -5.27 -33.17
C ASP A 187 -26.84 -4.43 -34.05
N PRO A 188 -26.33 -3.42 -34.79
CA PRO A 188 -27.15 -2.53 -35.62
C PRO A 188 -28.08 -3.26 -36.61
N LYS A 189 -27.77 -4.50 -37.00
CA LYS A 189 -28.61 -5.28 -37.93
C LYS A 189 -30.05 -5.42 -37.42
N TYR A 190 -30.24 -5.55 -36.11
CA TYR A 190 -31.56 -5.74 -35.51
C TYR A 190 -32.42 -4.48 -35.59
N ILE A 191 -31.81 -3.30 -35.69
CA ILE A 191 -32.54 -2.05 -35.97
C ILE A 191 -33.20 -2.14 -37.35
N ALA A 192 -32.46 -2.65 -38.35
CA ALA A 192 -32.99 -2.86 -39.69
C ALA A 192 -34.08 -3.95 -39.71
N GLU A 193 -33.92 -5.02 -38.93
CA GLU A 193 -34.92 -6.09 -38.83
C GLU A 193 -36.23 -5.62 -38.16
N VAL A 194 -36.18 -4.79 -37.10
CA VAL A 194 -37.38 -4.15 -36.53
C VAL A 194 -38.10 -3.30 -37.58
N LYS A 195 -37.35 -2.51 -38.35
CA LYS A 195 -37.92 -1.67 -39.42
C LYS A 195 -38.60 -2.52 -40.50
N LYS A 196 -37.98 -3.62 -40.93
CA LYS A 196 -38.57 -4.56 -41.91
C LYS A 196 -39.85 -5.20 -41.37
N ALA A 197 -39.81 -5.72 -40.13
CA ALA A 197 -40.97 -6.32 -39.50
C ALA A 197 -42.13 -5.31 -39.33
N GLY A 198 -41.82 -4.03 -39.09
CA GLY A 198 -42.83 -2.97 -39.05
C GLY A 198 -43.49 -2.69 -40.40
N VAL A 199 -42.75 -2.80 -41.51
CA VAL A 199 -43.34 -2.70 -42.86
C VAL A 199 -44.30 -3.86 -43.12
N GLU A 200 -43.92 -5.08 -42.74
CA GLU A 200 -44.79 -6.25 -42.89
C GLU A 200 -46.02 -6.18 -41.94
N PHE A 201 -45.85 -5.63 -40.75
CA PHE A 201 -46.96 -5.31 -39.85
C PHE A 201 -47.96 -4.33 -40.49
N SER A 202 -47.46 -3.25 -41.11
CA SER A 202 -48.33 -2.29 -41.82
C SER A 202 -49.07 -2.92 -42.99
N LYS A 203 -48.43 -3.82 -43.76
CA LYS A 203 -49.14 -4.58 -44.79
C LYS A 203 -50.21 -5.50 -44.19
N ALA A 204 -49.91 -6.13 -43.06
CA ALA A 204 -50.86 -7.02 -42.40
C ALA A 204 -52.10 -6.26 -41.91
N ILE A 205 -51.94 -5.04 -41.36
CA ILE A 205 -53.08 -4.25 -40.84
C ILE A 205 -54.01 -3.77 -41.96
N GLU A 206 -53.50 -3.45 -43.15
CA GLU A 206 -54.30 -3.03 -44.32
C GLU A 206 -55.24 -4.13 -44.84
N VAL A 207 -54.89 -5.39 -44.60
CA VAL A 207 -55.68 -6.57 -45.04
C VAL A 207 -56.73 -6.97 -43.99
N VAL A 208 -56.67 -6.42 -42.76
CA VAL A 208 -57.70 -6.66 -41.74
C VAL A 208 -58.90 -5.76 -42.01
N ALA A 209 -60.11 -6.33 -42.00
CA ALA A 209 -61.35 -5.59 -42.17
C ALA A 209 -61.71 -4.79 -40.89
N ILE A 210 -60.97 -3.73 -40.59
CA ILE A 210 -61.19 -2.82 -39.45
C ILE A 210 -61.62 -1.42 -39.89
N PRO A 211 -62.34 -0.67 -39.03
CA PRO A 211 -62.67 0.73 -39.32
C PRO A 211 -61.40 1.58 -39.55
N THR A 212 -61.46 2.50 -40.52
CA THR A 212 -60.33 3.38 -40.88
C THR A 212 -59.78 4.16 -39.68
N VAL A 213 -60.63 4.54 -38.73
CA VAL A 213 -60.23 5.23 -37.48
C VAL A 213 -59.31 4.34 -36.63
N VAL A 214 -59.61 3.05 -36.51
CA VAL A 214 -58.81 2.08 -35.75
C VAL A 214 -57.49 1.80 -36.46
N MET A 215 -57.52 1.66 -37.79
CA MET A 215 -56.32 1.48 -38.60
C MET A 215 -55.34 2.67 -38.45
N ASN A 216 -55.86 3.90 -38.48
CA ASN A 216 -55.06 5.11 -38.30
C ASN A 216 -54.46 5.20 -36.89
N ASP A 217 -55.22 4.83 -35.85
CA ASP A 217 -54.73 4.80 -34.46
C ASP A 217 -53.58 3.80 -34.29
N ILE A 218 -53.70 2.59 -34.83
CA ILE A 218 -52.64 1.57 -34.79
C ILE A 218 -51.41 2.01 -35.56
N THR A 219 -51.61 2.63 -36.72
CA THR A 219 -50.50 3.18 -37.53
C THR A 219 -49.75 4.26 -36.75
N ALA A 220 -50.46 5.16 -36.05
CA ALA A 220 -49.85 6.17 -35.21
C ALA A 220 -49.09 5.56 -34.02
N LYS A 221 -49.66 4.53 -33.35
CA LYS A 221 -49.00 3.80 -32.26
C LYS A 221 -47.76 3.04 -32.73
N LEU A 222 -47.80 2.44 -33.92
CA LEU A 222 -46.65 1.79 -34.55
C LEU A 222 -45.54 2.79 -34.86
N GLN A 223 -45.88 3.95 -35.42
CA GLN A 223 -44.91 5.02 -35.67
C GLN A 223 -44.25 5.49 -34.37
N LYS A 224 -45.05 5.70 -33.31
CA LYS A 224 -44.53 6.03 -31.98
C LYS A 224 -43.59 4.94 -31.45
N TYR A 225 -44.00 3.67 -31.52
CA TYR A 225 -43.15 2.54 -31.14
C TYR A 225 -41.80 2.53 -31.90
N GLN A 226 -41.85 2.69 -33.22
CA GLN A 226 -40.64 2.71 -34.05
C GLN A 226 -39.74 3.91 -33.75
N SER A 227 -40.31 5.10 -33.48
CA SER A 227 -39.52 6.28 -33.12
C SER A 227 -38.88 6.16 -31.74
N GLU A 228 -39.61 5.63 -30.75
CA GLU A 228 -39.07 5.39 -29.39
C GLU A 228 -37.96 4.35 -29.43
N PHE A 229 -38.15 3.26 -30.20
CA PHE A 229 -37.11 2.26 -30.39
C PHE A 229 -35.88 2.83 -31.11
N ALA A 230 -36.07 3.65 -32.15
CA ALA A 230 -34.96 4.27 -32.86
C ALA A 230 -34.14 5.21 -31.95
N ALA A 231 -34.81 6.05 -31.15
CA ALA A 231 -34.16 6.93 -30.19
C ALA A 231 -33.42 6.14 -29.11
N TRP A 232 -34.02 5.05 -28.61
CA TRP A 232 -33.37 4.14 -27.66
C TRP A 232 -32.15 3.47 -28.29
N ALA A 233 -32.26 3.00 -29.53
CA ALA A 233 -31.19 2.32 -30.23
C ALA A 233 -30.00 3.22 -30.55
N GLU A 234 -30.26 4.45 -30.99
CA GLU A 234 -29.23 5.47 -31.22
C GLU A 234 -28.49 5.82 -29.91
N THR A 235 -29.23 6.07 -28.83
CA THR A 235 -28.63 6.40 -27.53
C THR A 235 -27.80 5.23 -26.98
N ALA A 236 -28.28 3.99 -27.19
CA ALA A 236 -27.55 2.78 -26.83
C ALA A 236 -26.24 2.61 -27.62
N GLN A 237 -26.25 2.92 -28.91
CA GLN A 237 -25.04 2.89 -29.73
C GLN A 237 -24.04 3.98 -29.30
N GLN A 238 -24.53 5.17 -28.96
CA GLN A 238 -23.70 6.23 -28.40
C GLN A 238 -23.04 5.79 -27.08
N SER A 239 -23.81 5.19 -26.16
CA SER A 239 -23.26 4.65 -24.91
C SER A 239 -22.17 3.60 -25.17
N ALA A 240 -22.40 2.65 -26.07
CA ALA A 240 -21.41 1.64 -26.43
C ALA A 240 -20.14 2.24 -27.09
N ALA A 241 -20.29 3.29 -27.90
CA ALA A 241 -19.17 4.00 -28.50
C ALA A 241 -18.33 4.74 -27.44
N LEU A 242 -18.99 5.35 -26.44
CA LEU A 242 -18.33 6.00 -25.32
C LEU A 242 -17.56 4.99 -24.45
N ASP A 243 -18.14 3.82 -24.16
CA ASP A 243 -17.45 2.75 -23.43
C ASP A 243 -16.18 2.28 -24.18
N ALA A 244 -16.30 2.07 -25.50
CA ALA A 244 -15.16 1.71 -26.34
C ALA A 244 -14.08 2.81 -26.39
N ALA A 245 -14.49 4.08 -26.45
CA ALA A 245 -13.58 5.23 -26.44
C ALA A 245 -12.84 5.33 -25.10
N MET A 246 -13.54 5.21 -23.97
CA MET A 246 -12.93 5.20 -22.64
C MET A 246 -11.93 4.04 -22.47
N MET A 247 -12.30 2.83 -22.90
CA MET A 247 -11.39 1.67 -22.89
C MET A 247 -10.12 1.94 -23.68
N LYS A 248 -10.23 2.58 -24.85
CA LYS A 248 -9.09 2.93 -25.68
C LYS A 248 -8.22 3.99 -25.00
N THR A 249 -8.81 5.07 -24.51
CA THR A 249 -8.10 6.16 -23.83
C THR A 249 -7.35 5.67 -22.60
N PHE A 250 -7.96 4.79 -21.78
CA PHE A 250 -7.30 4.25 -20.59
C PHE A 250 -6.07 3.38 -20.95
N ARG A 251 -6.15 2.59 -22.04
CA ARG A 251 -5.00 1.81 -22.57
C ARG A 251 -3.89 2.68 -23.13
N GLU A 252 -4.18 3.90 -23.58
CA GLU A 252 -3.17 4.84 -24.08
C GLU A 252 -2.44 5.55 -22.94
N ILE A 253 -3.08 5.70 -21.76
CA ILE A 253 -2.47 6.34 -20.59
C ILE A 253 -1.50 5.39 -19.86
N GLU A 254 -1.86 4.12 -19.74
CA GLU A 254 -1.11 3.12 -18.96
C GLU A 254 0.39 3.04 -19.33
N PRO A 255 0.81 3.01 -20.61
CA PRO A 255 2.22 2.98 -20.97
C PRO A 255 3.00 4.21 -20.50
N ALA A 256 2.38 5.39 -20.54
CA ALA A 256 3.03 6.63 -20.10
C ALA A 256 3.30 6.61 -18.59
N MET A 257 2.32 6.14 -17.79
CA MET A 257 2.48 5.95 -16.35
C MET A 257 3.58 4.93 -16.03
N VAL A 258 3.63 3.81 -16.76
CA VAL A 258 4.67 2.80 -16.57
C VAL A 258 6.07 3.34 -16.90
N GLU A 259 6.21 4.08 -18.00
CA GLU A 259 7.48 4.67 -18.42
C GLU A 259 7.99 5.71 -17.41
N VAL A 260 7.08 6.57 -16.92
CA VAL A 260 7.35 7.49 -15.80
C VAL A 260 7.89 6.73 -14.60
N ARG A 261 7.14 5.72 -14.12
CA ARG A 261 7.52 4.93 -12.95
C ARG A 261 8.89 4.27 -13.12
N THR A 262 9.15 3.67 -14.29
CA THR A 262 10.44 3.03 -14.59
C THR A 262 11.58 4.04 -14.61
N ALA A 263 11.39 5.21 -15.22
CA ALA A 263 12.43 6.23 -15.29
C ALA A 263 12.71 6.86 -13.92
N VAL A 264 11.67 7.11 -13.13
CA VAL A 264 11.80 7.65 -11.77
C VAL A 264 12.49 6.65 -10.83
N ASP A 265 12.15 5.36 -10.91
CA ASP A 265 12.83 4.30 -10.16
C ASP A 265 14.32 4.17 -10.57
N ALA A 266 14.62 4.28 -11.87
CA ALA A 266 16.00 4.28 -12.34
C ALA A 266 16.78 5.49 -11.82
N MET A 267 16.19 6.68 -11.80
CA MET A 267 16.81 7.88 -11.23
C MET A 267 17.02 7.76 -9.72
N TYR A 268 16.06 7.19 -9.00
CA TYR A 268 16.20 6.90 -7.58
C TYR A 268 17.40 5.98 -7.31
N LYS A 269 17.47 4.84 -8.01
CA LYS A 269 18.58 3.88 -7.89
C LYS A 269 19.92 4.49 -8.26
N GLN A 270 19.96 5.34 -9.28
CA GLN A 270 21.19 6.03 -9.69
C GLN A 270 21.66 7.04 -8.63
N ALA A 271 20.74 7.80 -8.03
CA ALA A 271 21.05 8.74 -6.96
C ALA A 271 21.54 8.03 -5.69
N ASP A 272 20.90 6.92 -5.30
CA ASP A 272 21.29 6.10 -4.16
C ASP A 272 22.68 5.46 -4.37
N ALA A 273 22.93 4.91 -5.56
CA ALA A 273 24.25 4.40 -5.93
C ALA A 273 25.33 5.50 -5.95
N ALA A 274 25.00 6.71 -6.41
CA ALA A 274 25.92 7.85 -6.38
C ALA A 274 26.22 8.31 -4.95
N GLU A 275 25.24 8.33 -4.06
CA GLU A 275 25.44 8.61 -2.62
C GLU A 275 26.37 7.56 -2.00
N ALA A 276 26.11 6.26 -2.25
CA ALA A 276 26.94 5.17 -1.75
C ALA A 276 28.38 5.25 -2.25
N ALA A 277 28.59 5.48 -3.55
CA ALA A 277 29.91 5.65 -4.14
C ALA A 277 30.65 6.86 -3.55
N THR A 278 29.95 7.99 -3.34
CA THR A 278 30.52 9.18 -2.68
C THR A 278 30.93 8.86 -1.25
N ARG A 279 30.10 8.14 -0.50
CA ARG A 279 30.40 7.72 0.88
C ARG A 279 31.63 6.82 0.95
N GLU A 280 31.76 5.85 0.06
CA GLU A 280 32.95 5.00 -0.02
C GLU A 280 34.20 5.79 -0.39
N ALA A 281 34.12 6.69 -1.38
CA ALA A 281 35.23 7.54 -1.78
C ALA A 281 35.70 8.45 -0.63
N VAL A 282 34.77 9.10 0.08
CA VAL A 282 35.07 9.93 1.25
C VAL A 282 35.75 9.11 2.34
N ARG A 283 35.24 7.90 2.62
CA ARG A 283 35.84 6.99 3.61
C ARG A 283 37.27 6.58 3.24
N LEU A 284 37.50 6.24 1.97
CA LEU A 284 38.82 5.88 1.45
C LEU A 284 39.78 7.06 1.54
N TRP A 285 39.38 8.25 1.07
CA TRP A 285 40.23 9.44 1.11
C TRP A 285 40.52 9.91 2.54
N MET A 286 39.58 9.77 3.48
CA MET A 286 39.84 10.00 4.91
C MET A 286 40.86 8.99 5.45
N ALA A 287 40.76 7.70 5.11
CA ALA A 287 41.72 6.68 5.52
C ALA A 287 43.13 6.94 4.95
N VAL A 288 43.21 7.37 3.68
CA VAL A 288 44.47 7.77 3.03
C VAL A 288 45.06 9.01 3.70
N ALA A 289 44.24 10.06 3.93
CA ALA A 289 44.68 11.28 4.62
C ALA A 289 45.16 10.98 6.06
N PHE A 290 44.47 10.08 6.77
CA PHE A 290 44.89 9.60 8.08
C PHE A 290 46.24 8.89 8.01
N GLY A 291 46.37 7.92 7.10
CA GLY A 291 47.59 7.14 6.91
C GLY A 291 48.79 8.04 6.58
N ILE A 292 48.62 8.99 5.66
CA ILE A 292 49.67 9.97 5.31
C ILE A 292 50.04 10.83 6.53
N THR A 293 49.06 11.33 7.28
CA THR A 293 49.31 12.16 8.46
C THR A 293 50.08 11.38 9.53
N VAL A 294 49.67 10.14 9.81
CA VAL A 294 50.37 9.25 10.76
C VAL A 294 51.79 8.95 10.29
N VAL A 295 52.00 8.64 9.01
CA VAL A 295 53.34 8.38 8.45
C VAL A 295 54.22 9.62 8.53
N VAL A 296 53.72 10.80 8.17
CA VAL A 296 54.47 12.06 8.24
C VAL A 296 54.86 12.38 9.68
N LEU A 297 53.93 12.24 10.64
CA LEU A 297 54.20 12.45 12.07
C LEU A 297 55.17 11.41 12.63
N ALA A 298 55.04 10.14 12.26
CA ALA A 298 55.95 9.08 12.69
C ALA A 298 57.37 9.27 12.13
N VAL A 299 57.51 9.61 10.84
CA VAL A 299 58.80 9.86 10.20
C VAL A 299 59.47 11.10 10.78
N THR A 300 58.74 12.22 10.91
CA THR A 300 59.29 13.44 11.53
C THR A 300 59.62 13.23 13.01
N GLY A 301 58.77 12.53 13.75
CA GLY A 301 59.02 12.15 15.15
C GLY A 301 60.26 11.28 15.32
N LEU A 302 60.44 10.25 14.47
CA LEU A 302 61.62 9.37 14.49
C LEU A 302 62.90 10.10 14.09
N LEU A 303 62.87 10.96 13.06
CA LEU A 303 64.03 11.75 12.63
C LEU A 303 64.45 12.75 13.70
N LEU A 304 63.50 13.46 14.29
CA LEU A 304 63.74 14.42 15.36
C LEU A 304 64.23 13.72 16.63
N GLY A 305 63.56 12.65 17.06
CA GLY A 305 63.93 11.82 18.20
C GLY A 305 65.35 11.26 18.06
N ARG A 306 65.70 10.63 16.93
CA ARG A 306 67.07 10.13 16.70
C ARG A 306 68.10 11.25 16.71
N SER A 307 67.79 12.43 16.17
CA SER A 307 68.73 13.56 16.13
C SER A 307 69.02 14.15 17.51
N ILE A 308 67.98 14.26 18.36
CA ILE A 308 68.06 14.84 19.70
C ILE A 308 68.68 13.83 20.65
N SER A 309 68.19 12.58 20.68
CA SER A 309 68.70 11.52 21.57
C SER A 309 70.16 11.19 21.30
N LYS A 310 70.61 11.17 20.03
CA LYS A 310 72.04 10.94 19.70
C LYS A 310 72.92 12.10 20.18
N ALA A 311 72.46 13.34 20.03
CA ALA A 311 73.23 14.52 20.43
C ALA A 311 73.29 14.67 21.97
N LEU A 312 72.18 14.43 22.66
CA LEU A 312 72.14 14.40 24.12
C LEU A 312 72.95 13.22 24.70
N GLY A 313 72.84 12.03 24.11
CA GLY A 313 73.63 10.86 24.54
C GLY A 313 75.14 11.07 24.38
N ALA A 314 75.57 11.73 23.30
CA ALA A 314 76.97 12.09 23.10
C ALA A 314 77.46 13.14 24.13
N MET A 315 76.62 14.11 24.47
CA MET A 315 76.91 15.12 25.50
C MET A 315 76.98 14.51 26.91
N VAL A 316 76.04 13.63 27.26
CA VAL A 316 76.05 12.89 28.53
C VAL A 316 77.30 12.01 28.64
N GLY A 317 77.69 11.34 27.55
CA GLY A 317 78.93 10.56 27.48
C GLY A 317 80.19 11.41 27.66
N ALA A 318 80.24 12.61 27.07
CA ALA A 318 81.37 13.53 27.23
C ALA A 318 81.46 14.09 28.66
N MET A 319 80.33 14.50 29.25
CA MET A 319 80.24 14.94 30.64
C MET A 319 80.66 13.85 31.63
N ALA A 320 80.23 12.60 31.44
CA ALA A 320 80.61 11.49 32.29
C ALA A 320 82.11 11.15 32.23
N ARG A 321 82.78 11.44 31.11
CA ARG A 321 84.23 11.25 30.95
C ARG A 321 85.03 12.41 31.54
N LEU A 322 84.55 13.64 31.37
CA LEU A 322 85.07 14.84 32.05
C LEU A 322 85.01 14.70 33.58
N ALA A 323 83.88 14.19 34.11
CA ALA A 323 83.71 13.92 35.55
C ALA A 323 84.65 12.83 36.09
N ARG A 324 85.20 11.96 35.24
CA ARG A 324 86.20 10.94 35.60
C ARG A 324 87.65 11.42 35.44
N GLY A 325 87.86 12.71 35.16
CA GLY A 325 89.20 13.31 35.07
C GLY A 325 89.88 13.19 33.71
N GLU A 326 89.18 12.74 32.67
CA GLU A 326 89.73 12.65 31.31
C GLU A 326 89.64 14.01 30.58
N LEU A 327 90.68 14.83 30.66
CA LEU A 327 90.71 16.20 30.07
C LEU A 327 91.08 16.25 28.57
N SER A 328 91.54 15.13 28.00
CA SER A 328 91.97 15.01 26.60
C SER A 328 90.83 14.72 25.60
N ILE A 329 89.57 14.80 26.04
CA ILE A 329 88.41 14.53 25.18
C ILE A 329 87.96 15.78 24.42
N SER A 330 87.64 15.67 23.14
CA SER A 330 86.97 16.74 22.38
C SER A 330 85.48 16.73 22.69
N VAL A 331 84.90 17.86 23.13
CA VAL A 331 83.45 17.94 23.41
C VAL A 331 82.66 17.83 22.09
N PRO A 332 81.81 16.81 21.91
CA PRO A 332 81.03 16.65 20.69
C PRO A 332 80.04 17.80 20.52
N GLY A 333 80.02 18.45 19.35
CA GLY A 333 79.00 19.46 19.00
C GLY A 333 79.40 20.92 19.15
N VAL A 334 80.67 21.21 19.47
CA VAL A 334 81.23 22.58 19.46
C VAL A 334 81.13 23.17 18.04
N GLY A 335 80.57 24.37 17.90
CA GLY A 335 80.36 25.06 16.61
C GLY A 335 78.98 24.85 15.97
N ARG A 336 78.07 24.10 16.59
CA ARG A 336 76.65 24.04 16.17
C ARG A 336 75.94 25.37 16.49
N ARG A 337 74.94 25.75 15.67
CA ARG A 337 74.13 26.98 15.85
C ARG A 337 72.76 26.74 16.49
N ASP A 338 72.59 25.61 17.18
CA ASP A 338 71.36 25.24 17.91
C ASP A 338 71.61 25.16 19.42
N GLU A 339 70.56 24.92 20.20
CA GLU A 339 70.59 24.88 21.67
C GLU A 339 71.57 23.82 22.21
N ILE A 340 71.82 22.75 21.43
CA ILE A 340 72.83 21.73 21.77
C ILE A 340 74.26 22.26 21.58
N GLY A 341 74.47 23.16 20.62
CA GLY A 341 75.74 23.86 20.42
C GLY A 341 76.06 24.85 21.54
N GLU A 342 75.05 25.54 22.08
CA GLU A 342 75.21 26.40 23.27
C GLU A 342 75.61 25.56 24.49
N MET A 343 75.00 24.38 24.70
CA MET A 343 75.42 23.45 25.74
C MET A 343 76.83 22.91 25.50
N ALA A 344 77.18 22.50 24.27
CA ALA A 344 78.53 22.04 23.94
C ALA A 344 79.59 23.13 24.15
N GLY A 345 79.27 24.40 23.87
CA GLY A 345 80.11 25.54 24.21
C GLY A 345 80.31 25.71 25.71
N ALA A 346 79.25 25.55 26.51
CA ALA A 346 79.35 25.58 27.97
C ALA A 346 80.19 24.41 28.54
N VAL A 347 80.11 23.21 27.95
CA VAL A 347 80.92 22.05 28.35
C VAL A 347 82.37 22.17 27.87
N GLU A 348 82.65 22.78 26.71
CA GLU A 348 84.01 23.09 26.27
C GLU A 348 84.66 24.16 27.17
N VAL A 349 83.89 25.18 27.57
CA VAL A 349 84.32 26.13 28.62
C VAL A 349 84.67 25.34 29.88
N PHE A 350 83.79 24.47 30.38
CA PHE A 350 84.03 23.64 31.58
C PHE A 350 85.28 22.75 31.47
N ARG A 351 85.56 22.17 30.30
CA ARG A 351 86.80 21.42 30.00
C ARG A 351 88.03 22.32 30.08
N THR A 352 87.96 23.52 29.50
CA THR A 352 89.06 24.50 29.56
C THR A 352 89.28 25.06 30.98
N THR A 353 88.21 25.26 31.78
CA THR A 353 88.34 25.68 33.18
C THR A 353 88.83 24.56 34.10
N MET A 354 88.55 23.29 33.80
CA MET A 354 89.07 22.12 34.54
C MET A 354 90.58 21.90 34.35
N ALA A 355 91.20 22.47 33.33
CA ALA A 355 92.65 22.41 33.11
C ALA A 355 93.43 23.53 33.81
N GLU A 356 92.75 24.52 34.41
CA GLU A 356 93.39 25.72 34.99
C GLU A 356 92.79 26.09 36.36
N ALA A 357 92.27 25.10 37.10
CA ALA A 357 91.65 25.29 38.41
C ALA A 357 92.21 24.34 39.47
N GLU A 358 93.51 24.44 39.74
CA GLU A 358 94.15 23.88 40.95
C GLU A 358 95.19 24.85 41.52
N ARG A 359 94.94 26.18 41.48
CA ARG A 359 95.85 27.09 42.18
C ARG A 359 95.34 28.41 42.75
N LEU A 360 94.12 28.86 42.50
CA LEU A 360 93.61 30.08 43.11
C LEU A 360 92.09 30.04 43.23
N ARG A 361 91.58 29.72 44.43
CA ARG A 361 90.32 30.28 44.97
C ARG A 361 90.11 29.89 46.45
N VAL A 362 91.16 30.08 47.25
CA VAL A 362 91.06 30.18 48.72
C VAL A 362 90.79 31.62 49.19
N GLU A 363 90.71 32.62 48.30
CA GLU A 363 90.42 34.01 48.68
C GLU A 363 89.24 34.59 47.89
N GLN A 364 88.03 34.37 48.38
CA GLN A 364 86.96 35.38 48.27
C GLN A 364 85.90 35.15 49.36
N SER A 365 86.35 35.18 50.61
CA SER A 365 85.50 35.10 51.79
C SER A 365 84.95 36.45 52.25
N GLU A 366 84.80 37.46 51.38
CA GLU A 366 84.29 38.79 51.80
C GLU A 366 83.30 39.44 50.83
N ALA A 367 82.39 38.66 50.23
CA ALA A 367 81.20 39.20 49.57
C ALA A 367 79.88 38.49 49.94
N ASP A 368 79.86 37.70 51.02
CA ASP A 368 78.73 36.81 51.34
C ASP A 368 77.83 37.29 52.48
N ALA A 369 77.83 38.60 52.76
CA ALA A 369 76.94 39.20 53.76
C ALA A 369 75.71 39.94 53.17
N ARG A 370 75.68 40.26 51.88
CA ARG A 370 74.54 40.96 51.23
C ARG A 370 73.66 40.09 50.34
N GLY A 371 74.11 38.89 49.96
CA GLY A 371 73.33 37.98 49.09
C GLY A 371 72.43 36.97 49.82
N ARG A 372 72.53 36.83 51.15
CA ARG A 372 71.76 35.82 51.91
C ARG A 372 70.33 36.26 52.22
N GLU A 373 70.10 37.55 52.48
CA GLU A 373 68.74 38.10 52.60
C GLU A 373 68.02 38.15 51.26
N GLN A 374 68.69 38.60 50.18
CA GLN A 374 68.12 38.62 48.84
C GLN A 374 67.73 37.20 48.37
N ARG A 375 68.61 36.21 48.57
CA ARG A 375 68.32 34.80 48.25
C ARG A 375 67.20 34.22 49.11
N LYS A 376 67.10 34.55 50.41
CA LYS A 376 65.96 34.13 51.24
C LYS A 376 64.65 34.79 50.81
N ALA A 377 64.67 36.06 50.44
CA ALA A 377 63.49 36.77 49.95
C ALA A 377 63.04 36.27 48.56
N ASP A 378 63.98 36.02 47.65
CA ASP A 378 63.68 35.45 46.33
C ASP A 378 63.24 33.99 46.43
N MET A 379 63.81 33.17 47.32
CA MET A 379 63.38 31.79 47.55
C MET A 379 61.98 31.72 48.17
N ARG A 380 61.64 32.60 49.12
CA ARG A 380 60.28 32.71 49.65
C ARG A 380 59.28 33.13 48.59
N ARG A 381 59.61 34.14 47.77
CA ARG A 381 58.75 34.58 46.67
C ARG A 381 58.56 33.48 45.62
N LEU A 382 59.61 32.72 45.31
CA LEU A 382 59.53 31.57 44.41
C LEU A 382 58.66 30.45 45.00
N ALA A 383 58.80 30.18 46.29
CA ALA A 383 57.99 29.20 47.02
C ALA A 383 56.51 29.62 47.07
N ASP A 384 56.20 30.90 47.33
CA ASP A 384 54.83 31.43 47.34
C ASP A 384 54.20 31.39 45.94
N THR A 385 54.96 31.73 44.89
CA THR A 385 54.49 31.65 43.50
C THR A 385 54.28 30.21 43.06
N PHE A 386 55.16 29.30 43.49
CA PHE A 386 55.03 27.86 43.24
C PHE A 386 53.84 27.25 44.00
N GLU A 387 53.61 27.65 45.25
CA GLU A 387 52.43 27.24 46.04
C GLU A 387 51.12 27.68 45.38
N GLY A 388 51.05 28.93 44.92
CA GLY A 388 49.86 29.43 44.20
C GLY A 388 49.60 28.67 42.90
N ALA A 389 50.60 28.55 42.04
CA ALA A 389 50.44 27.91 40.73
C ALA A 389 50.15 26.39 40.85
N VAL A 390 50.83 25.68 41.74
CA VAL A 390 50.63 24.23 41.94
C VAL A 390 49.36 23.96 42.74
N GLY A 391 49.04 24.80 43.73
CA GLY A 391 47.80 24.72 44.50
C GLY A 391 46.55 24.88 43.63
N GLU A 392 46.54 25.84 42.70
CA GLU A 392 45.45 26.05 41.74
C GLU A 392 45.26 24.84 40.81
N ILE A 393 46.35 24.26 40.30
CA ILE A 393 46.30 23.05 39.47
C ILE A 393 45.72 21.87 40.26
N ILE A 394 46.15 21.67 41.51
CA ILE A 394 45.67 20.58 42.36
C ILE A 394 44.18 20.73 42.67
N GLU A 395 43.70 21.94 43.00
CA GLU A 395 42.28 22.20 43.21
C GLU A 395 41.45 21.96 41.94
N THR A 396 41.95 22.39 40.78
CA THR A 396 41.29 22.17 39.49
C THR A 396 41.16 20.68 39.18
N VAL A 397 42.24 19.90 39.38
CA VAL A 397 42.23 18.45 39.16
C VAL A 397 41.32 17.74 40.17
N SER A 398 41.33 18.15 41.44
CA SER A 398 40.44 17.58 42.46
C SER A 398 38.96 17.85 42.16
N SER A 399 38.64 19.05 41.67
CA SER A 399 37.28 19.42 41.28
C SER A 399 36.82 18.62 40.06
N ALA A 400 37.66 18.53 39.02
CA ALA A 400 37.39 17.73 37.84
C ALA A 400 37.23 16.23 38.15
N ALA A 401 38.02 15.69 39.09
CA ALA A 401 37.87 14.31 39.54
C ALA A 401 36.52 14.08 40.25
N THR A 402 36.08 15.02 41.10
CA THR A 402 34.77 14.95 41.78
C THR A 402 33.62 15.02 40.77
N GLU A 403 33.74 15.88 39.76
CA GLU A 403 32.74 16.02 38.70
C GLU A 403 32.66 14.76 37.80
N LEU A 404 33.81 14.13 37.53
CA LEU A 404 33.87 12.83 36.84
C LEU A 404 33.25 11.70 37.66
N GLU A 405 33.44 11.68 38.97
CA GLU A 405 32.81 10.71 39.89
C GLU A 405 31.28 10.82 39.82
N ALA A 406 30.74 12.04 39.98
CA ALA A 406 29.30 12.30 39.88
C ALA A 406 28.72 11.97 38.49
N SER A 407 29.47 12.28 37.42
CA SER A 407 29.07 11.95 36.05
C SER A 407 29.03 10.44 35.83
N SER A 408 30.00 9.69 36.39
CA SER A 408 30.07 8.24 36.29
C SER A 408 28.95 7.55 37.06
N ASP A 409 28.58 8.07 38.22
CA ASP A 409 27.43 7.56 38.99
C ASP A 409 26.12 7.77 38.23
N THR A 410 25.96 8.93 37.60
CA THR A 410 24.78 9.23 36.77
C THR A 410 24.70 8.30 35.57
N LEU A 411 25.83 8.04 34.89
CA LEU A 411 25.90 7.10 33.77
C LEU A 411 25.60 5.66 34.21
N THR A 412 26.08 5.25 35.40
CA THR A 412 25.80 3.93 35.98
C THR A 412 24.30 3.75 36.23
N GLN A 413 23.65 4.72 36.87
CA GLN A 413 22.20 4.68 37.08
C GLN A 413 21.41 4.68 35.77
N ALA A 414 21.85 5.46 34.77
CA ALA A 414 21.23 5.46 33.45
C ALA A 414 21.36 4.11 32.75
N ALA A 415 22.52 3.46 32.85
CA ALA A 415 22.76 2.12 32.34
C ALA A 415 21.89 1.06 33.03
N GLU A 416 21.80 1.07 34.36
CA GLU A 416 20.93 0.16 35.12
C GLU A 416 19.46 0.34 34.74
N ARG A 417 18.99 1.59 34.63
CA ARG A 417 17.63 1.90 34.19
C ARG A 417 17.38 1.43 32.75
N GLY A 418 18.34 1.64 31.85
CA GLY A 418 18.29 1.16 30.46
C GLY A 418 18.18 -0.36 30.39
N ASN A 419 18.92 -1.08 31.23
CA ASN A 419 18.88 -2.54 31.32
C ASN A 419 17.54 -3.07 31.85
N GLY A 420 16.97 -2.40 32.87
CA GLY A 420 15.63 -2.70 33.38
C GLY A 420 14.53 -2.48 32.34
N LEU A 421 14.58 -1.36 31.60
CA LEU A 421 13.68 -1.09 30.48
C LEU A 421 13.83 -2.10 29.35
N ALA A 422 15.08 -2.47 29.01
CA ALA A 422 15.37 -3.48 28.00
C ALA A 422 14.75 -4.84 28.35
N THR A 423 14.87 -5.25 29.61
CA THR A 423 14.25 -6.49 30.11
C THR A 423 12.72 -6.45 30.01
N ALA A 424 12.10 -5.32 30.38
CA ALA A 424 10.65 -5.17 30.29
C ALA A 424 10.15 -5.20 28.82
N VAL A 425 10.87 -4.56 27.91
CA VAL A 425 10.54 -4.56 26.47
C VAL A 425 10.75 -5.96 25.85
N ALA A 426 11.78 -6.70 26.27
CA ALA A 426 11.98 -8.08 25.82
C ALA A 426 10.80 -8.98 26.23
N ALA A 427 10.38 -8.92 27.50
CA ALA A 427 9.22 -9.69 27.97
C ALA A 427 7.92 -9.32 27.22
N ALA A 428 7.67 -8.02 27.01
CA ALA A 428 6.52 -7.56 26.24
C ALA A 428 6.57 -8.02 24.76
N SER A 429 7.76 -8.11 24.18
CA SER A 429 7.96 -8.60 22.80
C SER A 429 7.72 -10.11 22.69
N GLU A 430 8.12 -10.90 23.69
CA GLU A 430 7.80 -12.33 23.77
C GLU A 430 6.29 -12.57 23.88
N GLU A 431 5.61 -11.80 24.73
CA GLU A 431 4.14 -11.87 24.85
C GLU A 431 3.45 -11.46 23.55
N ALA A 432 3.91 -10.38 22.90
CA ALA A 432 3.40 -9.97 21.60
C ALA A 432 3.60 -11.06 20.54
N SER A 433 4.75 -11.73 20.52
CA SER A 433 5.02 -12.84 19.60
C SER A 433 4.07 -14.02 19.83
N ALA A 434 3.77 -14.36 21.09
CA ALA A 434 2.80 -15.41 21.42
C ALA A 434 1.38 -15.06 20.97
N ASN A 435 0.99 -13.79 21.14
CA ASN A 435 -0.30 -13.29 20.66
C ASN A 435 -0.38 -13.35 19.13
N VAL A 436 0.65 -12.90 18.41
CA VAL A 436 0.73 -12.95 16.95
C VAL A 436 0.61 -14.40 16.44
N GLN A 437 1.29 -15.36 17.09
CA GLN A 437 1.18 -16.79 16.73
C GLN A 437 -0.24 -17.34 16.94
N SER A 438 -0.91 -16.90 18.00
CA SER A 438 -2.30 -17.28 18.30
C SER A 438 -3.26 -16.74 17.23
N VAL A 439 -3.10 -15.47 16.84
CA VAL A 439 -3.91 -14.87 15.76
C VAL A 439 -3.60 -15.52 14.41
N SER A 440 -2.35 -15.91 14.14
CA SER A 440 -1.98 -16.67 12.94
C SER A 440 -2.76 -17.98 12.84
N SER A 441 -2.79 -18.74 13.93
CA SER A 441 -3.49 -20.03 13.99
C SER A 441 -5.00 -19.85 13.79
N ALA A 442 -5.60 -18.83 14.41
CA ALA A 442 -7.01 -18.49 14.21
C ALA A 442 -7.32 -18.06 12.76
N SER A 443 -6.38 -17.37 12.10
CA SER A 443 -6.54 -16.93 10.71
C SER A 443 -6.46 -18.12 9.73
N GLU A 444 -5.64 -19.13 10.02
CA GLU A 444 -5.60 -20.38 9.26
C GLU A 444 -6.91 -21.16 9.41
N GLU A 445 -7.44 -21.29 10.63
CA GLU A 445 -8.75 -21.91 10.86
C GLU A 445 -9.89 -21.17 10.15
N MET A 446 -9.85 -19.83 10.14
CA MET A 446 -10.83 -19.00 9.44
C MET A 446 -10.73 -19.19 7.91
N THR A 447 -9.52 -19.30 7.36
CA THR A 447 -9.30 -19.59 5.94
C THR A 447 -9.90 -20.95 5.55
N SER A 448 -9.69 -21.97 6.39
CA SER A 448 -10.31 -23.28 6.20
C SER A 448 -11.85 -23.20 6.24
N SER A 449 -12.39 -22.45 7.21
CA SER A 449 -13.84 -22.28 7.37
C SER A 449 -14.48 -21.55 6.18
N ILE A 450 -13.84 -20.48 5.69
CA ILE A 450 -14.27 -19.74 4.50
C ILE A 450 -14.27 -20.64 3.26
N SER A 451 -13.23 -21.47 3.10
CA SER A 451 -13.13 -22.42 1.97
C SER A 451 -14.27 -23.44 1.99
N GLU A 452 -14.61 -23.97 3.17
CA GLU A 452 -15.72 -24.90 3.34
C GLU A 452 -17.08 -24.22 3.11
N ILE A 453 -17.29 -23.00 3.63
CA ILE A 453 -18.51 -22.22 3.37
C ILE A 453 -18.66 -21.95 1.86
N SER A 454 -17.59 -21.55 1.18
CA SER A 454 -17.59 -21.33 -0.28
C SER A 454 -18.05 -22.58 -1.03
N ARG A 455 -17.50 -23.75 -0.66
CA ARG A 455 -17.91 -25.05 -1.21
C ARG A 455 -19.39 -25.36 -0.95
N GLN A 456 -19.89 -25.12 0.26
CA GLN A 456 -21.29 -25.35 0.62
C GLN A 456 -22.26 -24.43 -0.12
N VAL A 457 -21.89 -23.17 -0.33
CA VAL A 457 -22.69 -22.19 -1.07
C VAL A 457 -22.78 -22.55 -2.55
N GLN A 458 -21.67 -22.96 -3.17
CA GLN A 458 -21.68 -23.47 -4.55
C GLN A 458 -22.54 -24.73 -4.70
N GLU A 459 -22.49 -25.64 -3.72
CA GLU A 459 -23.37 -26.81 -3.72
C GLU A 459 -24.85 -26.41 -3.60
N SER A 460 -25.16 -25.44 -2.73
CA SER A 460 -26.52 -24.94 -2.53
C SER A 460 -27.08 -24.30 -3.80
N ALA A 461 -26.26 -23.51 -4.51
CA ALA A 461 -26.62 -22.95 -5.81
C ALA A 461 -26.91 -24.04 -6.85
N ARG A 462 -26.08 -25.10 -6.90
CA ARG A 462 -26.30 -26.24 -7.81
C ARG A 462 -27.59 -26.99 -7.48
N VAL A 463 -27.86 -27.24 -6.19
CA VAL A 463 -29.10 -27.90 -5.74
C VAL A 463 -30.32 -27.06 -6.11
N ALA A 464 -30.25 -25.74 -5.94
CA ALA A 464 -31.32 -24.84 -6.35
C ALA A 464 -31.58 -24.91 -7.86
N ASP A 465 -30.54 -24.89 -8.69
CA ASP A 465 -30.67 -25.00 -10.16
C ASP A 465 -31.33 -26.32 -10.59
N VAL A 466 -30.91 -27.43 -9.99
CA VAL A 466 -31.55 -28.75 -10.21
C VAL A 466 -33.03 -28.73 -9.80
N ALA A 467 -33.37 -28.07 -8.69
CA ALA A 467 -34.73 -27.98 -8.19
C ALA A 467 -35.62 -27.10 -9.08
N VAL A 468 -35.10 -26.00 -9.64
CA VAL A 468 -35.80 -25.20 -10.67
C VAL A 468 -36.14 -26.08 -11.87
N GLY A 469 -35.17 -26.82 -12.41
CA GLY A 469 -35.41 -27.73 -13.52
C GLY A 469 -36.41 -28.85 -13.20
N GLN A 470 -36.47 -29.30 -11.94
CA GLN A 470 -37.51 -30.25 -11.49
C GLN A 470 -38.90 -29.61 -11.43
N ALA A 471 -39.01 -28.38 -10.94
CA ALA A 471 -40.27 -27.63 -10.90
C ALA A 471 -40.81 -27.39 -12.32
N GLU A 472 -39.97 -26.97 -13.26
CA GLU A 472 -40.35 -26.77 -14.67
C GLU A 472 -40.87 -28.06 -15.33
N ARG A 473 -40.17 -29.19 -15.14
CA ARG A 473 -40.64 -30.49 -15.65
C ARG A 473 -41.96 -30.92 -15.04
N THR A 474 -42.17 -30.63 -13.75
CA THR A 474 -43.42 -30.95 -13.06
C THR A 474 -44.55 -30.08 -13.61
N ASN A 475 -44.31 -28.78 -13.79
CA ASN A 475 -45.26 -27.86 -14.41
C ASN A 475 -45.67 -28.31 -15.82
N ALA A 476 -44.71 -28.74 -16.64
CA ALA A 476 -45.00 -29.28 -17.98
C ALA A 476 -45.90 -30.52 -17.93
N ARG A 477 -45.67 -31.46 -17.00
CA ARG A 477 -46.52 -32.65 -16.83
C ARG A 477 -47.93 -32.32 -16.37
N VAL A 478 -48.06 -31.37 -15.44
CA VAL A 478 -49.35 -30.92 -14.93
C VAL A 478 -50.13 -30.17 -16.04
N ALA A 479 -49.46 -29.37 -16.87
CA ALA A 479 -50.08 -28.74 -18.04
C ALA A 479 -50.62 -29.76 -19.06
N GLU A 480 -49.94 -30.89 -19.26
CA GLU A 480 -50.46 -31.98 -20.10
C GLU A 480 -51.70 -32.65 -19.46
N LEU A 481 -51.76 -32.76 -18.13
CA LEU A 481 -52.95 -33.24 -17.43
C LEU A 481 -54.13 -32.28 -17.61
N THR A 482 -53.91 -30.96 -17.55
CA THR A 482 -54.95 -29.96 -17.83
C THR A 482 -55.53 -30.13 -19.24
N LYS A 483 -54.66 -30.33 -20.25
CA LYS A 483 -55.09 -30.59 -21.64
C LYS A 483 -55.90 -31.88 -21.75
N ALA A 484 -55.47 -32.95 -21.07
CA ALA A 484 -56.18 -34.21 -21.05
C ALA A 484 -57.57 -34.08 -20.39
N ALA A 485 -57.65 -33.38 -19.25
CA ALA A 485 -58.92 -33.11 -18.56
C ALA A 485 -59.87 -32.27 -19.42
N SER A 486 -59.37 -31.26 -20.14
CA SER A 486 -60.16 -30.49 -21.11
C SER A 486 -60.75 -31.38 -22.21
N ARG A 487 -59.93 -32.24 -22.81
CA ARG A 487 -60.41 -33.19 -23.84
C ARG A 487 -61.48 -34.13 -23.31
N ILE A 488 -61.35 -34.59 -22.06
CA ILE A 488 -62.39 -35.42 -21.44
C ILE A 488 -63.66 -34.60 -21.24
N GLY A 489 -63.56 -33.33 -20.82
CA GLY A 489 -64.67 -32.40 -20.74
C GLY A 489 -65.44 -32.28 -22.06
N ASP A 490 -64.72 -32.07 -23.17
CA ASP A 490 -65.32 -31.98 -24.52
C ASP A 490 -66.08 -33.26 -24.89
N VAL A 491 -65.52 -34.43 -24.56
CA VAL A 491 -66.16 -35.73 -24.82
C VAL A 491 -67.41 -35.91 -23.95
N VAL A 492 -67.37 -35.51 -22.68
CA VAL A 492 -68.52 -35.62 -21.78
C VAL A 492 -69.67 -34.70 -22.24
N GLU A 493 -69.36 -33.49 -22.71
CA GLU A 493 -70.33 -32.57 -23.30
C GLU A 493 -70.99 -33.15 -24.56
N LEU A 494 -70.20 -33.79 -25.43
CA LEU A 494 -70.71 -34.50 -26.61
C LEU A 494 -71.65 -35.64 -26.21
N ILE A 495 -71.29 -36.46 -25.22
CA ILE A 495 -72.14 -37.56 -24.73
C ILE A 495 -73.44 -37.02 -24.15
N ASN A 496 -73.38 -35.94 -23.37
CA ASN A 496 -74.57 -35.28 -22.82
C ASN A 496 -75.49 -34.78 -23.95
N THR A 497 -74.92 -34.22 -25.02
CA THR A 497 -75.68 -33.80 -26.22
C THR A 497 -76.34 -34.99 -26.91
N ILE A 498 -75.63 -36.11 -27.06
CA ILE A 498 -76.18 -37.35 -27.64
C ILE A 498 -77.30 -37.90 -26.76
N ALA A 499 -77.14 -37.90 -25.43
CA ALA A 499 -78.16 -38.34 -24.49
C ALA A 499 -79.42 -37.46 -24.59
N ALA A 500 -79.26 -36.14 -24.69
CA ALA A 500 -80.37 -35.21 -24.89
C ALA A 500 -81.10 -35.44 -26.23
N GLN A 501 -80.36 -35.65 -27.32
CA GLN A 501 -80.96 -36.02 -28.61
C GLN A 501 -81.67 -37.37 -28.56
N THR A 502 -81.08 -38.37 -27.90
CA THR A 502 -81.65 -39.71 -27.75
C THR A 502 -82.95 -39.64 -26.94
N ASN A 503 -82.99 -38.82 -25.89
CA ASN A 503 -84.20 -38.57 -25.11
C ASN A 503 -85.31 -37.94 -25.97
N LEU A 504 -84.98 -36.96 -26.81
CA LEU A 504 -85.93 -36.35 -27.75
C LEU A 504 -86.44 -37.33 -28.81
N LEU A 505 -85.55 -38.16 -29.37
CA LEU A 505 -85.90 -39.23 -30.31
C LEU A 505 -86.83 -40.26 -29.66
N ALA A 506 -86.51 -40.69 -28.44
CA ALA A 506 -87.32 -41.62 -27.66
C ALA A 506 -88.69 -41.03 -27.32
N LEU A 507 -88.76 -39.74 -26.98
CA LEU A 507 -90.01 -39.02 -26.76
C LEU A 507 -90.90 -39.01 -28.02
N ASN A 508 -90.32 -38.67 -29.17
CA ASN A 508 -91.03 -38.70 -30.45
C ASN A 508 -91.54 -40.12 -30.79
N ALA A 509 -90.72 -41.15 -30.52
CA ALA A 509 -91.11 -42.55 -30.69
C ALA A 509 -92.27 -42.95 -29.75
N THR A 510 -92.25 -42.50 -28.49
CA THR A 510 -93.35 -42.74 -27.53
C THR A 510 -94.65 -42.07 -27.98
N ILE A 511 -94.57 -40.85 -28.56
CA ILE A 511 -95.74 -40.15 -29.12
C ILE A 511 -96.33 -40.94 -30.29
N GLU A 512 -95.50 -41.39 -31.24
CA GLU A 512 -95.97 -42.14 -32.40
C GLU A 512 -96.48 -43.54 -32.01
N ALA A 513 -95.88 -44.17 -31.00
CA ALA A 513 -96.37 -45.42 -30.41
C ALA A 513 -97.76 -45.27 -29.80
N ALA A 514 -98.00 -44.16 -29.08
CA ALA A 514 -99.31 -43.84 -28.53
C ALA A 514 -100.35 -43.57 -29.63
N ARG A 515 -99.91 -42.97 -30.74
CA ARG A 515 -100.74 -42.69 -31.92
C ARG A 515 -101.20 -43.97 -32.66
N ALA A 516 -100.39 -45.03 -32.62
CA ALA A 516 -100.68 -46.33 -33.21
C ALA A 516 -101.61 -47.23 -32.37
N GLY A 517 -102.01 -46.80 -31.16
CA GLY A 517 -102.96 -47.53 -30.31
C GLY A 517 -102.46 -48.91 -29.84
N GLU A 518 -103.33 -49.94 -29.86
CA GLU A 518 -103.00 -51.30 -29.41
C GLU A 518 -101.81 -51.93 -30.18
N ALA A 519 -101.63 -51.59 -31.46
CA ALA A 519 -100.52 -52.11 -32.28
C ALA A 519 -99.15 -51.53 -31.90
N GLY A 520 -99.12 -50.38 -31.20
CA GLY A 520 -97.90 -49.68 -30.80
C GLY A 520 -97.37 -50.04 -29.41
N LYS A 521 -98.06 -50.88 -28.63
CA LYS A 521 -97.72 -51.17 -27.22
C LYS A 521 -96.28 -51.66 -27.03
N GLY A 522 -95.81 -52.60 -27.86
CA GLY A 522 -94.43 -53.10 -27.77
C GLY A 522 -93.39 -52.02 -28.06
N PHE A 523 -93.66 -51.15 -29.03
CA PHE A 523 -92.80 -50.02 -29.39
C PHE A 523 -92.79 -48.94 -28.31
N ALA A 524 -93.94 -48.69 -27.66
CA ALA A 524 -94.06 -47.74 -26.55
C ALA A 524 -93.20 -48.13 -25.33
N VAL A 525 -93.13 -49.43 -25.01
CA VAL A 525 -92.28 -49.94 -23.92
C VAL A 525 -90.81 -49.71 -24.23
N VAL A 526 -90.35 -50.06 -25.44
CA VAL A 526 -88.96 -49.84 -25.86
C VAL A 526 -88.62 -48.35 -25.89
N ALA A 527 -89.51 -47.50 -26.41
CA ALA A 527 -89.29 -46.05 -26.44
C ALA A 527 -89.19 -45.46 -25.02
N THR A 528 -89.99 -45.94 -24.08
CA THR A 528 -89.92 -45.52 -22.67
C THR A 528 -88.62 -45.99 -22.00
N GLU A 529 -88.16 -47.21 -22.27
CA GLU A 529 -86.90 -47.74 -21.75
C GLU A 529 -85.69 -46.97 -22.30
N VAL A 530 -85.68 -46.67 -23.61
CA VAL A 530 -84.64 -45.83 -24.24
C VAL A 530 -84.65 -44.42 -23.66
N LYS A 531 -85.84 -43.86 -23.39
CA LYS A 531 -85.99 -42.56 -22.74
C LYS A 531 -85.38 -42.56 -21.33
N ALA A 532 -85.70 -43.57 -20.52
CA ALA A 532 -85.15 -43.71 -19.16
C ALA A 532 -83.62 -43.89 -19.17
N LEU A 533 -83.10 -44.69 -20.11
CA LEU A 533 -81.65 -44.88 -20.29
C LEU A 533 -80.96 -43.58 -20.71
N ALA A 534 -81.57 -42.77 -21.57
CA ALA A 534 -81.06 -41.48 -21.98
C ALA A 534 -81.04 -40.46 -20.83
N GLU A 535 -82.08 -40.41 -20.00
CA GLU A 535 -82.12 -39.59 -18.78
C GLU A 535 -81.05 -40.03 -17.75
N GLN A 536 -80.88 -41.34 -17.56
CA GLN A 536 -79.83 -41.88 -16.69
C GLN A 536 -78.43 -41.55 -17.22
N THR A 537 -78.23 -41.63 -18.55
CA THR A 537 -76.97 -41.26 -19.19
C THR A 537 -76.67 -39.78 -19.00
N ALA A 538 -77.65 -38.89 -19.24
CA ALA A 538 -77.50 -37.45 -19.04
C ALA A 538 -77.15 -37.10 -17.58
N LYS A 539 -77.79 -37.78 -16.62
CA LYS A 539 -77.46 -37.63 -15.19
C LYS A 539 -76.02 -38.06 -14.90
N ALA A 540 -75.61 -39.25 -15.36
CA ALA A 540 -74.26 -39.76 -15.16
C ALA A 540 -73.19 -38.86 -15.82
N THR A 541 -73.45 -38.33 -17.03
CA THR A 541 -72.55 -37.37 -17.67
C THR A 541 -72.48 -36.05 -16.90
N GLY A 542 -73.57 -35.59 -16.29
CA GLY A 542 -73.56 -34.40 -15.43
C GLY A 542 -72.66 -34.58 -14.20
N GLU A 543 -72.73 -35.73 -13.54
CA GLU A 543 -71.84 -36.07 -12.41
C GLU A 543 -70.37 -36.16 -12.86
N ILE A 544 -70.09 -36.76 -14.03
CA ILE A 544 -68.73 -36.79 -14.60
C ILE A 544 -68.23 -35.38 -14.93
N SER A 545 -69.05 -34.51 -15.54
CA SER A 545 -68.68 -33.12 -15.81
C SER A 545 -68.28 -32.38 -14.53
N GLN A 546 -69.01 -32.59 -13.43
CA GLN A 546 -68.65 -32.01 -12.14
C GLN A 546 -67.29 -32.51 -11.63
N HIS A 547 -67.01 -33.81 -11.76
CA HIS A 547 -65.71 -34.37 -11.41
C HIS A 547 -64.57 -33.85 -12.29
N ILE A 548 -64.79 -33.70 -13.60
CA ILE A 548 -63.79 -33.11 -14.51
C ILE A 548 -63.52 -31.65 -14.18
N GLY A 549 -64.56 -30.86 -13.88
CA GLY A 549 -64.38 -29.48 -13.40
C GLY A 549 -63.54 -29.42 -12.13
N ALA A 550 -63.82 -30.29 -11.14
CA ALA A 550 -63.02 -30.37 -9.92
C ALA A 550 -61.55 -30.76 -10.18
N ILE A 551 -61.30 -31.69 -11.11
CA ILE A 551 -59.93 -32.07 -11.53
C ILE A 551 -59.23 -30.88 -12.20
N GLN A 552 -59.91 -30.15 -13.08
CA GLN A 552 -59.34 -28.98 -13.75
C GLN A 552 -58.94 -27.91 -12.73
N THR A 553 -59.83 -27.54 -11.81
CA THR A 553 -59.52 -26.58 -10.74
C THR A 553 -58.34 -27.05 -9.88
N ALA A 554 -58.34 -28.29 -9.41
CA ALA A 554 -57.23 -28.81 -8.60
C ALA A 554 -55.88 -28.83 -9.36
N THR A 555 -55.94 -29.02 -10.69
CA THR A 555 -54.75 -28.99 -11.55
C THR A 555 -54.25 -27.56 -11.74
N GLU A 556 -55.14 -26.58 -11.93
CA GLU A 556 -54.80 -25.15 -11.98
C GLU A 556 -54.18 -24.66 -10.66
N ASP A 557 -54.76 -25.02 -9.52
CA ASP A 557 -54.21 -24.72 -8.20
C ASP A 557 -52.80 -25.31 -8.03
N SER A 558 -52.60 -26.55 -8.51
CA SER A 558 -51.29 -27.21 -8.48
C SER A 558 -50.25 -26.49 -9.34
N VAL A 559 -50.63 -25.97 -10.52
CA VAL A 559 -49.74 -25.15 -11.37
C VAL A 559 -49.34 -23.87 -10.64
N GLY A 560 -50.29 -23.21 -9.98
CA GLY A 560 -50.03 -22.02 -9.15
C GLY A 560 -49.00 -22.31 -8.05
N ALA A 561 -49.21 -23.35 -7.27
CA ALA A 561 -48.30 -23.75 -6.19
C ALA A 561 -46.90 -24.13 -6.70
N ILE A 562 -46.80 -24.85 -7.83
CA ILE A 562 -45.50 -25.20 -8.44
C ILE A 562 -44.76 -23.94 -8.89
N LYS A 563 -45.47 -22.95 -9.43
CA LYS A 563 -44.87 -21.67 -9.83
C LYS A 563 -44.32 -20.90 -8.61
N GLU A 564 -45.08 -20.81 -7.53
CA GLU A 564 -44.61 -20.16 -6.29
C GLU A 564 -43.38 -20.86 -5.68
N ILE A 565 -43.33 -22.18 -5.76
CA ILE A 565 -42.14 -22.97 -5.38
C ILE A 565 -40.96 -22.60 -6.27
N GLY A 566 -41.16 -22.56 -7.59
CA GLY A 566 -40.13 -22.15 -8.56
C GLY A 566 -39.57 -20.75 -8.27
N ASP A 567 -40.45 -19.78 -8.02
CA ASP A 567 -40.06 -18.40 -7.68
C ASP A 567 -39.29 -18.34 -6.35
N THR A 568 -39.64 -19.20 -5.38
CA THR A 568 -38.91 -19.28 -4.09
C THR A 568 -37.53 -19.89 -4.26
N ILE A 569 -37.38 -20.93 -5.09
CA ILE A 569 -36.08 -21.54 -5.39
C ILE A 569 -35.19 -20.57 -6.18
N ALA A 570 -35.77 -19.81 -7.13
CA ALA A 570 -35.05 -18.79 -7.87
C ALA A 570 -34.45 -17.72 -6.92
N ARG A 571 -35.25 -17.25 -5.94
CA ARG A 571 -34.76 -16.36 -4.87
C ARG A 571 -33.66 -17.00 -4.02
N MET A 572 -33.74 -18.30 -3.71
CA MET A 572 -32.65 -18.99 -3.01
C MET A 572 -31.34 -19.02 -3.81
N SER A 573 -31.42 -19.16 -5.13
CA SER A 573 -30.25 -19.13 -6.02
C SER A 573 -29.60 -17.73 -6.02
N GLU A 574 -30.40 -16.67 -6.09
CA GLU A 574 -29.93 -15.27 -5.99
C GLU A 574 -29.24 -14.99 -4.64
N ILE A 575 -29.84 -15.44 -3.53
CA ILE A 575 -29.25 -15.32 -2.19
C ILE A 575 -27.91 -16.06 -2.13
N SER A 576 -27.83 -17.26 -2.68
CA SER A 576 -26.60 -18.06 -2.71
C SER A 576 -25.51 -17.38 -3.52
N SER A 577 -25.85 -16.74 -4.65
CA SER A 577 -24.90 -15.92 -5.42
C SER A 577 -24.39 -14.72 -4.62
N THR A 578 -25.26 -14.06 -3.85
CA THR A 578 -24.87 -12.92 -3.00
C THR A 578 -23.94 -13.36 -1.86
N ILE A 579 -24.24 -14.49 -1.23
CA ILE A 579 -23.38 -15.07 -0.19
C ILE A 579 -22.03 -15.47 -0.78
N ALA A 580 -22.00 -16.07 -1.98
CA ALA A 580 -20.73 -16.44 -2.63
C ALA A 580 -19.80 -15.23 -2.82
N ALA A 581 -20.34 -14.10 -3.30
CA ALA A 581 -19.57 -12.86 -3.43
C ALA A 581 -19.04 -12.35 -2.08
N ALA A 582 -19.87 -12.38 -1.03
CA ALA A 582 -19.44 -11.98 0.30
C ALA A 582 -18.35 -12.90 0.89
N VAL A 583 -18.44 -14.21 0.62
CA VAL A 583 -17.46 -15.20 1.06
C VAL A 583 -16.12 -15.04 0.33
N GLU A 584 -16.14 -14.70 -0.96
CA GLU A 584 -14.93 -14.35 -1.72
C GLU A 584 -14.24 -13.11 -1.13
N GLU A 585 -15.01 -12.07 -0.79
CA GLU A 585 -14.50 -10.85 -0.13
C GLU A 585 -13.91 -11.16 1.25
N GLN A 586 -14.59 -11.98 2.06
CA GLN A 586 -14.06 -12.45 3.35
C GLN A 586 -12.76 -13.25 3.18
N GLY A 587 -12.65 -14.06 2.13
CA GLY A 587 -11.43 -14.80 1.79
C GLY A 587 -10.26 -13.86 1.50
N ALA A 588 -10.48 -12.82 0.70
CA ALA A 588 -9.46 -11.80 0.41
C ALA A 588 -9.03 -11.05 1.67
N ALA A 589 -9.98 -10.60 2.50
CA ALA A 589 -9.69 -9.92 3.75
C ALA A 589 -8.89 -10.80 4.73
N THR A 590 -9.23 -12.09 4.83
CA THR A 590 -8.50 -13.04 5.70
C THR A 590 -7.07 -13.26 5.22
N GLN A 591 -6.84 -13.33 3.91
CA GLN A 591 -5.48 -13.40 3.36
C GLN A 591 -4.65 -12.15 3.65
N GLU A 592 -5.26 -10.96 3.62
CA GLU A 592 -4.58 -9.73 4.02
C GLU A 592 -4.22 -9.74 5.51
N ILE A 593 -5.14 -10.20 6.36
CA ILE A 593 -4.88 -10.39 7.79
C ILE A 593 -3.69 -11.32 8.01
N SER A 594 -3.65 -12.48 7.34
CA SER A 594 -2.51 -13.41 7.42
C SER A 594 -1.18 -12.75 7.00
N ARG A 595 -1.17 -11.95 5.93
CA ARG A 595 0.04 -11.19 5.53
C ARG A 595 0.46 -10.17 6.59
N ASN A 596 -0.48 -9.43 7.15
CA ASN A 596 -0.20 -8.44 8.19
C ASN A 596 0.31 -9.08 9.48
N ILE A 597 -0.19 -10.26 9.84
CA ILE A 597 0.30 -11.05 10.99
C ILE A 597 1.75 -11.49 10.78
N GLN A 598 2.12 -11.95 9.58
CA GLN A 598 3.51 -12.31 9.28
C GLN A 598 4.44 -11.10 9.39
N HIS A 599 4.00 -9.93 8.91
CA HIS A 599 4.74 -8.68 9.09
C HIS A 599 4.88 -8.29 10.56
N ALA A 600 3.80 -8.41 11.35
CA ALA A 600 3.84 -8.15 12.79
C ALA A 600 4.80 -9.12 13.51
N ALA A 601 4.79 -10.41 13.16
CA ALA A 601 5.70 -11.42 13.71
C ALA A 601 7.16 -11.07 13.45
N HIS A 602 7.47 -10.64 12.22
CA HIS A 602 8.81 -10.17 11.87
C HIS A 602 9.20 -8.95 12.70
N GLY A 603 8.33 -7.94 12.79
CA GLY A 603 8.58 -6.74 13.59
C GLY A 603 8.80 -7.04 15.07
N THR A 604 8.02 -7.95 15.68
CA THR A 604 8.23 -8.36 17.07
C THR A 604 9.58 -9.08 17.27
N SER A 605 10.02 -9.88 16.29
CA SER A 605 11.33 -10.52 16.31
C SER A 605 12.47 -9.51 16.18
N GLU A 606 12.32 -8.50 15.32
CA GLU A 606 13.33 -7.43 15.17
C GLU A 606 13.44 -6.58 16.44
N VAL A 607 12.32 -6.23 17.09
CA VAL A 607 12.34 -5.50 18.37
C VAL A 607 13.05 -6.33 19.44
N SER A 608 12.80 -7.64 19.52
CA SER A 608 13.48 -8.54 20.45
C SER A 608 15.00 -8.62 20.19
N ALA A 609 15.42 -8.66 18.92
CA ALA A 609 16.85 -8.61 18.58
C ALA A 609 17.50 -7.26 18.97
N ASN A 610 16.86 -6.15 18.58
CA ASN A 610 17.34 -4.80 18.86
C ASN A 610 17.43 -4.51 20.36
N ILE A 611 16.49 -5.02 21.17
CA ILE A 611 16.53 -4.80 22.61
C ILE A 611 17.67 -5.58 23.28
N GLY A 612 18.06 -6.74 22.72
CA GLY A 612 19.28 -7.44 23.13
C GLY A 612 20.55 -6.62 22.92
N ASP A 613 20.62 -5.83 21.84
CA ASP A 613 21.74 -4.91 21.59
C ASP A 613 21.73 -3.72 22.55
N VAL A 614 20.56 -3.14 22.83
CA VAL A 614 20.40 -2.09 23.85
C VAL A 614 20.84 -2.59 25.23
N GLN A 615 20.46 -3.82 25.58
CA GLN A 615 20.85 -4.44 26.84
C GLN A 615 22.37 -4.58 26.95
N ARG A 616 23.03 -5.00 25.86
CA ARG A 616 24.50 -5.12 25.79
C ARG A 616 25.18 -3.75 25.90
N GLY A 617 24.70 -2.75 25.16
CA GLY A 617 25.24 -1.38 25.20
C GLY A 617 25.08 -0.71 26.57
N ALA A 618 23.96 -0.97 27.26
CA ALA A 618 23.78 -0.54 28.64
C ALA A 618 24.80 -1.22 29.58
N GLY A 619 25.04 -2.52 29.41
CA GLY A 619 26.07 -3.25 30.15
C GLY A 619 27.49 -2.70 29.93
N GLU A 620 27.86 -2.41 28.68
CA GLU A 620 29.15 -1.79 28.33
C GLU A 620 29.29 -0.40 28.94
N THR A 621 28.22 0.41 28.89
CA THR A 621 28.19 1.75 29.51
C THR A 621 28.37 1.67 31.03
N GLY A 622 27.72 0.72 31.69
CA GLY A 622 27.90 0.48 33.12
C GLY A 622 29.33 0.09 33.48
N ALA A 623 29.94 -0.81 32.70
CA ALA A 623 31.32 -1.23 32.90
C ALA A 623 32.32 -0.07 32.68
N ALA A 624 32.14 0.72 31.61
CA ALA A 624 32.96 1.90 31.34
C ALA A 624 32.82 2.96 32.44
N SER A 625 31.59 3.19 32.92
CA SER A 625 31.32 4.14 34.00
C SER A 625 31.99 3.71 35.31
N ALA A 626 31.97 2.42 35.64
CA ALA A 626 32.70 1.89 36.80
C ALA A 626 34.22 2.10 36.70
N GLN A 627 34.79 1.98 35.49
CA GLN A 627 36.21 2.28 35.26
C GLN A 627 36.52 3.77 35.43
N VAL A 628 35.68 4.66 34.89
CA VAL A 628 35.85 6.12 35.05
C VAL A 628 35.71 6.52 36.53
N HIS A 629 34.73 5.97 37.24
CA HIS A 629 34.55 6.18 38.68
C HIS A 629 35.81 5.78 39.47
N SER A 630 36.38 4.60 39.19
CA SER A 630 37.62 4.14 39.82
C SER A 630 38.83 5.04 39.50
N ALA A 631 38.95 5.48 38.25
CA ALA A 631 40.02 6.39 37.82
C ALA A 631 39.88 7.77 38.48
N ALA A 632 38.67 8.32 38.56
CA ALA A 632 38.36 9.57 39.23
C ALA A 632 38.70 9.52 40.73
N GLN A 633 38.33 8.44 41.43
CA GLN A 633 38.70 8.23 42.83
C GLN A 633 40.21 8.12 43.05
N SER A 634 40.92 7.49 42.10
CA SER A 634 42.38 7.38 42.16
C SER A 634 43.04 8.74 41.94
N LEU A 635 42.54 9.53 40.99
CA LEU A 635 43.01 10.89 40.71
C LEU A 635 42.76 11.82 41.90
N SER A 636 41.58 11.76 42.53
CA SER A 636 41.26 12.51 43.75
C SER A 636 42.22 12.17 44.90
N ARG A 637 42.55 10.88 45.09
CA ARG A 637 43.54 10.44 46.09
C ARG A 637 44.95 10.95 45.80
N GLU A 638 45.42 10.85 44.56
CA GLU A 638 46.76 11.33 44.19
C GLU A 638 46.87 12.86 44.23
N SER A 639 45.82 13.60 43.85
CA SER A 639 45.75 15.06 44.01
C SER A 639 45.86 15.48 45.47
N ASN A 640 45.14 14.81 46.38
CA ASN A 640 45.23 15.06 47.82
C ASN A 640 46.62 14.73 48.38
N ARG A 641 47.24 13.65 47.91
CA ARG A 641 48.61 13.27 48.28
C ARG A 641 49.63 14.30 47.80
N LEU A 642 49.52 14.75 46.55
CA LEU A 642 50.39 15.79 45.98
C LEU A 642 50.24 17.11 46.76
N LYS A 643 49.02 17.49 47.14
CA LYS A 643 48.75 18.65 48.01
C LYS A 643 49.56 18.57 49.31
N GLY A 644 49.57 17.39 49.95
CA GLY A 644 50.31 17.15 51.18
C GLY A 644 51.84 17.13 51.02
N GLU A 645 52.37 16.58 49.92
CA GLU A 645 53.81 16.61 49.62
C GLU A 645 54.31 18.02 49.30
N VAL A 646 53.53 18.79 48.52
CA VAL A 646 53.85 20.19 48.19
C VAL A 646 53.85 21.05 49.45
N ALA A 647 52.86 20.90 50.33
CA ALA A 647 52.81 21.61 51.61
C ALA A 647 54.05 21.31 52.48
N ARG A 648 54.44 20.04 52.62
CA ARG A 648 55.65 19.63 53.37
C ARG A 648 56.94 20.16 52.74
N PHE A 649 57.06 20.11 51.42
CA PHE A 649 58.21 20.65 50.71
C PHE A 649 58.35 22.17 50.96
N LEU A 650 57.26 22.92 50.83
CA LEU A 650 57.23 24.37 51.06
C LEU A 650 57.58 24.73 52.50
N GLU A 651 57.11 23.95 53.49
CA GLU A 651 57.48 24.12 54.90
C GLU A 651 59.00 23.94 55.10
N SER A 652 59.59 22.91 54.47
CA SER A 652 61.04 22.69 54.53
C SER A 652 61.87 23.79 53.86
N VAL A 653 61.40 24.33 52.73
CA VAL A 653 62.05 25.43 52.00
C VAL A 653 61.94 26.76 52.74
N ARG A 654 60.83 26.99 53.45
CA ARG A 654 60.63 28.18 54.30
C ARG A 654 61.46 28.14 55.59
N ALA A 655 61.79 26.95 56.08
CA ALA A 655 62.60 26.71 57.27
C ALA A 655 64.12 26.81 57.05
N ALA A 656 64.60 26.55 55.81
CA ALA A 656 65.99 26.76 55.40
C ALA A 656 66.33 28.26 55.24
#